data_AF-A0A7S4A936-F1
#
_entry.id   AF-A0A7S4A936-F1
#
_cell.length_a   1.000
_cell.length_b   1.000
_cell.length_c   1.000
_cell.angle_alpha   90.00
_cell.angle_beta   90.00
_cell.angle_gamma   90.00
#
_symmetry.space_group_name_H-M   'P 1'
#
loop_
_entity.id
_entity.type
_entity.pdbx_description
1 polymer ?
#
loop_
_entity_poly.entity_id
_entity_poly.type
_entity_poly.pdbx_seq_one_letter_code
_entity_poly.pdbx_strand_id
1 'polypeptide(L)'
;MAEETKQTTDGTAADGKKKKKRVIVTPPCPPAVSTGYLILRGALQSLVGASMDEAAVSLLQPTYIKDRAPSGKFSINLGKKLGSCELDLPEDDKSSSVDDFWKAIQTALDRVIAEDLPIVTCASLPKDEALEQYGNGILNGGILKQTPDPLPFCSYLDGVVLAVPPSAPYATTGSIKAIVLDLKQCNISAGKKARKADITIKFTVVEKTGDSDPSLPTLADTLSFESFSEVVTSEGLASLRENKIRMDEGRLLVAASVEATTDEAKHVEAANAPGKDEDMVVTAYEVSGDIDYTKLVNQFGSTMIDDALMKRITAHTVGKGKVAKLHRFLRRGIYFSHRDMNALLDCIEKGLPMYLYTGRGPSSLSMHIGHLIPFLFTKWLQDAFNVPLVVQLTDDEKFLFKGKYDHDEGDNLNHYASLTIENARDIIACGFDYDKTFLFSDLDYVGTMYPNIVRIWKAVTTNTVNGIFGFDGSSNIGKIAFPAVQAAPSFASSFPTVLEEPNPLKTKAVCLIPCAIDQDPYFRMTRDVAHKLVGKDHGLNGKPALIHCKFFPPLQGAAGKMSSSDDNSAIFLTDTPEEIERKIKENAFSGGQETKKLQEELGANLDIDVSYQWLSFLLEDDDELAAIGKDYGSGSGEYWSTGKVKAKLIDVLQELVAKHQEHRARITDDEVRKWMEQRSILVKE
;
A
#
# COMPACT_ATOMS: atom_id res chain seq x y z
N MET A 1 -76.39 9.25 -5.91
CA MET A 1 -75.76 8.88 -4.62
C MET A 1 -75.66 7.37 -4.57
N ALA A 2 -74.58 6.85 -3.98
CA ALA A 2 -74.28 5.46 -3.62
C ALA A 2 -75.04 4.31 -4.34
N GLU A 3 -74.30 3.51 -5.09
CA GLU A 3 -74.58 2.07 -5.21
C GLU A 3 -73.26 1.29 -5.40
N GLU A 4 -73.11 0.17 -4.70
CA GLU A 4 -71.93 -0.70 -4.78
C GLU A 4 -72.07 -1.73 -5.90
N THR A 5 -70.99 -2.10 -6.59
CA THR A 5 -70.89 -3.44 -7.18
C THR A 5 -69.43 -3.91 -7.36
N LYS A 6 -69.26 -5.21 -7.60
CA LYS A 6 -68.06 -6.02 -7.31
C LYS A 6 -67.07 -6.21 -8.48
N GLN A 7 -65.85 -6.56 -8.06
CA GLN A 7 -64.93 -7.59 -8.61
C GLN A 7 -63.98 -7.31 -9.80
N THR A 8 -62.69 -7.60 -9.50
CA THR A 8 -61.63 -8.23 -10.33
C THR A 8 -61.19 -7.62 -11.66
N THR A 9 -59.87 -7.32 -11.78
CA THR A 9 -58.89 -8.11 -12.58
C THR A 9 -57.45 -7.58 -12.39
N ASP A 10 -56.45 -8.34 -12.87
CA ASP A 10 -54.99 -8.13 -12.72
C ASP A 10 -54.40 -6.83 -13.33
N GLY A 11 -53.15 -6.50 -12.96
CA GLY A 11 -52.24 -5.78 -13.89
C GLY A 11 -51.35 -4.64 -13.34
N THR A 12 -50.15 -4.97 -12.86
CA THR A 12 -48.87 -4.22 -13.00
C THR A 12 -48.85 -2.70 -13.27
N ALA A 13 -48.41 -1.89 -12.27
CA ALA A 13 -47.48 -0.74 -12.39
C ALA A 13 -47.18 -0.21 -10.96
N ALA A 14 -45.95 -0.24 -10.41
CA ALA A 14 -44.80 0.63 -10.71
C ALA A 14 -45.01 2.12 -10.33
N ASP A 15 -44.62 2.52 -9.10
CA ASP A 15 -43.85 3.76 -8.89
C ASP A 15 -43.00 3.70 -7.59
N GLY A 16 -41.82 4.34 -7.59
CA GLY A 16 -40.80 4.22 -6.55
C GLY A 16 -40.28 5.56 -6.03
N LYS A 17 -40.65 5.92 -4.79
CA LYS A 17 -40.15 7.13 -4.12
C LYS A 17 -38.69 6.99 -3.65
N LYS A 18 -37.73 7.41 -4.50
CA LYS A 18 -36.34 7.64 -4.10
C LYS A 18 -36.24 8.80 -3.10
N LYS A 19 -35.63 8.58 -1.93
CA LYS A 19 -35.28 9.66 -0.98
C LYS A 19 -34.22 10.59 -1.60
N LYS A 20 -34.53 11.88 -1.77
CA LYS A 20 -33.52 12.90 -2.11
C LYS A 20 -32.52 13.04 -0.94
N LYS A 21 -31.21 12.95 -1.19
CA LYS A 21 -30.21 13.40 -0.21
C LYS A 21 -30.30 14.92 -0.07
N ARG A 22 -30.46 15.43 1.16
CA ARG A 22 -30.26 16.86 1.46
C ARG A 22 -28.79 17.19 1.27
N VAL A 23 -28.50 18.26 0.52
CA VAL A 23 -27.22 18.97 0.65
C VAL A 23 -27.29 19.70 2.00
N ILE A 24 -26.39 19.35 2.91
CA ILE A 24 -26.24 20.06 4.19
C ILE A 24 -25.15 21.10 3.96
N VAL A 25 -25.51 22.38 4.06
CA VAL A 25 -24.52 23.46 4.14
C VAL A 25 -23.95 23.43 5.55
N THR A 26 -22.69 23.04 5.68
CA THR A 26 -21.96 23.07 6.96
C THR A 26 -21.80 24.53 7.39
N PRO A 27 -22.31 24.96 8.56
CA PRO A 27 -22.05 26.31 9.06
C PRO A 27 -20.54 26.50 9.37
N PRO A 28 -20.01 27.73 9.29
CA PRO A 28 -18.62 28.01 9.62
C PRO A 28 -18.33 27.69 11.10
N CYS A 29 -17.07 27.36 11.39
CA CYS A 29 -16.64 27.07 12.76
C CYS A 29 -16.81 28.32 13.65
N PRO A 30 -17.49 28.22 14.82
CA PRO A 30 -17.55 29.33 15.75
C PRO A 30 -16.12 29.75 16.15
N PRO A 31 -15.74 31.03 16.01
CA PRO A 31 -14.34 31.41 16.15
C PRO A 31 -13.78 31.19 17.57
N ALA A 32 -14.61 31.17 18.62
CA ALA A 32 -14.19 30.73 19.96
C ALA A 32 -13.81 29.23 20.01
N VAL A 33 -14.47 28.36 19.23
CA VAL A 33 -14.10 26.93 19.11
C VAL A 33 -12.79 26.77 18.34
N SER A 34 -12.57 27.60 17.31
CA SER A 34 -11.28 27.66 16.60
C SER A 34 -10.16 28.14 17.52
N THR A 35 -10.37 29.20 18.31
CA THR A 35 -9.42 29.66 19.33
C THR A 35 -9.17 28.60 20.42
N GLY A 36 -10.21 27.94 20.91
CA GLY A 36 -10.09 26.85 21.88
C GLY A 36 -9.28 25.66 21.35
N TYR A 37 -9.46 25.29 20.07
CA TYR A 37 -8.64 24.28 19.40
C TYR A 37 -7.14 24.63 19.38
N LEU A 38 -6.80 25.90 19.11
CA LEU A 38 -5.41 26.39 19.10
C LEU A 38 -4.76 26.26 20.49
N ILE A 39 -5.45 26.75 21.53
CA ILE A 39 -4.95 26.69 22.92
C ILE A 39 -4.78 25.24 23.38
N LEU A 40 -5.76 24.38 23.11
CA LEU A 40 -5.73 22.96 23.48
C LEU A 40 -4.52 22.25 22.87
N ARG A 41 -4.26 22.51 21.59
CA ARG A 41 -3.11 21.97 20.85
C ARG A 41 -1.78 22.39 21.47
N GLY A 42 -1.67 23.64 21.91
CA GLY A 42 -0.52 24.17 22.65
C GLY A 42 -0.27 23.45 23.96
N ALA A 43 -1.26 23.41 24.84
CA ALA A 43 -1.17 22.73 26.12
C ALA A 43 -0.75 21.26 25.96
N LEU A 44 -1.33 20.55 24.98
CA LEU A 44 -1.00 19.15 24.69
C LEU A 44 0.45 18.97 24.23
N GLN A 45 0.94 19.81 23.31
CA GLN A 45 2.33 19.69 22.85
C GLN A 45 3.30 19.94 24.01
N SER A 46 3.08 20.98 24.81
CA SER A 46 3.92 21.30 25.97
C SER A 46 3.94 20.20 27.02
N LEU A 47 2.84 19.45 27.19
CA LEU A 47 2.73 18.36 28.17
C LEU A 47 3.25 17.01 27.65
N VAL A 48 3.13 16.72 26.35
CA VAL A 48 3.58 15.45 25.75
C VAL A 48 5.06 15.51 25.34
N GLY A 49 5.64 16.71 25.17
CA GLY A 49 7.07 16.90 24.88
C GLY A 49 7.51 16.48 23.48
N ALA A 50 6.59 16.05 22.61
CA ALA A 50 6.86 15.72 21.22
C ALA A 50 7.15 16.98 20.39
N SER A 51 8.16 16.92 19.53
CA SER A 51 8.32 17.94 18.48
C SER A 51 7.16 17.83 17.48
N MET A 52 6.81 18.96 16.86
CA MET A 52 5.70 19.01 15.89
C MET A 52 5.92 18.09 14.67
N ASP A 53 7.15 17.66 14.39
CA ASP A 53 7.47 16.75 13.28
C ASP A 53 6.97 15.30 13.46
N GLU A 54 6.69 14.87 14.69
CA GLU A 54 6.45 13.46 15.00
C GLU A 54 4.98 13.12 15.34
N ALA A 55 4.09 14.11 15.34
CA ALA A 55 2.68 13.97 15.74
C ALA A 55 1.69 14.42 14.65
N ALA A 56 0.85 13.51 14.17
CA ALA A 56 -0.18 13.80 13.16
C ALA A 56 -1.51 14.19 13.82
N VAL A 57 -1.97 15.43 13.60
CA VAL A 57 -3.22 15.94 14.19
C VAL A 57 -4.38 15.86 13.17
N SER A 58 -5.51 15.28 13.58
CA SER A 58 -6.70 15.18 12.74
C SER A 58 -7.31 16.57 12.44
N LEU A 59 -8.13 16.66 11.40
CA LEU A 59 -9.02 17.81 11.24
C LEU A 59 -9.96 17.92 12.46
N LEU A 60 -10.29 19.16 12.84
CA LEU A 60 -11.30 19.46 13.84
C LEU A 60 -12.68 19.00 13.35
N GLN A 61 -13.26 18.01 14.03
CA GLN A 61 -14.61 17.53 13.75
C GLN A 61 -15.63 18.55 14.28
N PRO A 62 -16.62 18.96 13.46
CA PRO A 62 -17.53 20.05 13.80
C PRO A 62 -18.69 19.58 14.68
N THR A 63 -18.38 19.18 15.93
CA THR A 63 -19.39 18.68 16.88
C THR A 63 -20.40 19.75 17.32
N TYR A 64 -20.03 21.03 17.27
CA TYR A 64 -20.93 22.18 17.46
C TYR A 64 -22.19 22.17 16.57
N ILE A 65 -22.15 21.46 15.42
CA ILE A 65 -23.33 21.30 14.53
C ILE A 65 -24.41 20.41 15.18
N LYS A 66 -24.00 19.45 16.02
CA LYS A 66 -24.89 18.47 16.66
C LYS A 66 -25.23 18.84 18.09
N ASP A 67 -24.23 19.31 18.84
CA ASP A 67 -24.28 19.36 20.30
C ASP A 67 -24.90 20.67 20.85
N ARG A 68 -25.33 21.58 19.96
CA ARG A 68 -25.85 22.95 20.22
C ARG A 68 -24.91 23.92 20.92
N ALA A 69 -23.94 23.42 21.69
CA ALA A 69 -22.90 24.21 22.35
C ALA A 69 -21.63 24.40 21.49
N PRO A 70 -20.80 25.43 21.76
CA PRO A 70 -19.54 25.67 21.08
C PRO A 70 -18.52 24.57 21.42
N SER A 71 -18.49 23.48 20.65
CA SER A 71 -17.71 22.29 20.99
C SER A 71 -17.00 21.65 19.80
N GLY A 72 -15.82 21.09 20.04
CA GLY A 72 -14.95 20.47 19.04
C GLY A 72 -14.49 19.08 19.43
N LYS A 73 -14.13 18.25 18.43
CA LYS A 73 -13.45 16.96 18.65
C LYS A 73 -12.31 16.77 17.67
N PHE A 74 -11.16 16.31 18.13
CA PHE A 74 -10.03 15.93 17.27
C PHE A 74 -9.19 14.83 17.93
N SER A 75 -8.24 14.27 17.18
CA SER A 75 -7.29 13.28 17.67
C SER A 75 -5.86 13.67 17.29
N ILE A 76 -4.90 13.38 18.16
CA ILE A 76 -3.46 13.46 17.91
C ILE A 76 -2.92 12.03 17.88
N ASN A 77 -2.31 11.63 16.77
CA ASN A 77 -1.54 10.39 16.66
C ASN A 77 -0.07 10.70 16.96
N LEU A 78 0.47 10.10 18.01
CA LEU A 78 1.89 10.19 18.36
C LEU A 78 2.66 9.08 17.62
N GLY A 79 3.62 9.48 16.77
CA GLY A 79 4.31 8.60 15.83
C GLY A 79 5.28 7.59 16.44
N LYS A 80 5.87 6.73 15.59
CA LYS A 80 6.73 5.59 16.00
C LYS A 80 8.04 5.98 16.74
N LYS A 81 8.37 7.26 16.89
CA LYS A 81 9.71 7.73 17.28
C LYS A 81 9.79 8.52 18.60
N LEU A 82 8.92 8.21 19.56
CA LEU A 82 9.09 8.60 20.97
C LEU A 82 10.35 7.95 21.59
N GLY A 83 11.52 8.49 21.24
CA GLY A 83 12.84 8.05 21.72
C GLY A 83 13.22 8.61 23.10
N SER A 84 12.37 9.43 23.70
CA SER A 84 12.63 10.12 24.97
C SER A 84 11.40 10.36 25.86
N CYS A 85 10.20 9.95 25.43
CA CYS A 85 8.97 10.04 26.24
C CYS A 85 8.28 8.67 26.29
N GLU A 86 8.68 7.88 27.29
CA GLU A 86 8.00 6.65 27.70
C GLU A 86 6.71 7.04 28.45
N LEU A 87 5.64 7.25 27.68
CA LEU A 87 4.27 7.31 28.20
C LEU A 87 3.82 5.88 28.53
N ASP A 88 4.29 5.37 29.68
CA ASP A 88 3.84 4.10 30.25
C ASP A 88 2.38 4.23 30.72
N LEU A 89 1.47 3.94 29.79
CA LEU A 89 0.06 3.75 30.08
C LEU A 89 -0.12 2.38 30.75
N PRO A 90 -0.60 2.29 32.00
CA PRO A 90 -0.70 1.02 32.71
C PRO A 90 -1.60 0.03 31.97
N GLU A 91 -1.18 -1.24 31.86
CA GLU A 91 -1.98 -2.27 31.18
C GLU A 91 -3.23 -2.71 31.97
N ASP A 92 -3.40 -2.30 33.24
CA ASP A 92 -4.53 -2.67 34.11
C ASP A 92 -5.11 -1.51 34.96
N ASP A 93 -6.26 -1.00 34.52
CA ASP A 93 -7.48 -0.67 35.29
C ASP A 93 -7.41 -0.01 36.70
N LYS A 94 -6.46 0.91 36.96
CA LYS A 94 -6.50 1.83 38.13
C LYS A 94 -6.25 3.30 37.78
N SER A 95 -7.14 4.16 38.26
CA SER A 95 -7.53 5.43 37.62
C SER A 95 -6.91 6.70 38.23
N SER A 96 -5.59 6.78 38.41
CA SER A 96 -4.94 8.02 38.89
C SER A 96 -4.14 8.76 37.81
N SER A 97 -3.24 8.08 37.11
CA SER A 97 -2.29 8.73 36.19
C SER A 97 -2.94 9.37 34.96
N VAL A 98 -3.97 8.75 34.39
CA VAL A 98 -4.74 9.30 33.25
C VAL A 98 -5.55 10.52 33.69
N ASP A 99 -6.13 10.50 34.89
CA ASP A 99 -6.88 11.63 35.43
C ASP A 99 -5.94 12.80 35.74
N ASP A 100 -4.73 12.54 36.24
CA ASP A 100 -3.72 13.56 36.50
C ASP A 100 -3.16 14.17 35.19
N PHE A 101 -3.03 13.39 34.12
CA PHE A 101 -2.74 13.92 32.78
C PHE A 101 -3.82 14.89 32.28
N TRP A 102 -5.10 14.54 32.42
CA TRP A 102 -6.19 15.44 32.02
C TRP A 102 -6.29 16.69 32.92
N LYS A 103 -6.02 16.58 34.22
CA LYS A 103 -5.90 17.74 35.13
C LYS A 103 -4.74 18.65 34.76
N ALA A 104 -3.59 18.10 34.37
CA ALA A 104 -2.44 18.88 33.93
C ALA A 104 -2.75 19.67 32.65
N ILE A 105 -3.46 19.04 31.69
CA ILE A 105 -3.98 19.75 30.50
C ILE A 105 -4.90 20.88 30.93
N GLN A 106 -5.95 20.59 31.72
CA GLN A 106 -6.93 21.60 32.14
C GLN A 106 -6.26 22.80 32.84
N THR A 107 -5.29 22.53 33.72
CA THR A 107 -4.51 23.57 34.43
C THR A 107 -3.72 24.46 33.46
N ALA A 108 -3.14 23.88 32.40
CA ALA A 108 -2.45 24.66 31.36
C ALA A 108 -3.42 25.53 30.53
N LEU A 109 -4.64 25.05 30.25
CA LEU A 109 -5.68 25.85 29.58
C LEU A 109 -6.11 27.04 30.44
N ASP A 110 -6.43 26.77 31.69
CA ASP A 110 -6.92 27.77 32.64
C ASP A 110 -5.87 28.88 32.84
N ARG A 111 -4.59 28.51 32.86
CA ARG A 111 -3.47 29.46 32.89
C ARG A 111 -3.39 30.33 31.63
N VAL A 112 -3.43 29.74 30.42
CA VAL A 112 -3.38 30.51 29.16
C VAL A 112 -4.58 31.46 29.01
N ILE A 113 -5.74 31.07 29.55
CA ILE A 113 -6.96 31.91 29.58
C ILE A 113 -6.84 33.03 30.63
N ALA A 114 -6.18 32.77 31.78
CA ALA A 114 -5.97 33.76 32.84
C ALA A 114 -4.89 34.79 32.49
N GLU A 115 -3.86 34.41 31.73
CA GLU A 115 -2.77 35.30 31.27
C GLU A 115 -3.17 36.17 30.05
N ASP A 116 -4.36 35.96 29.45
CA ASP A 116 -4.91 36.66 28.26
C ASP A 116 -3.89 36.81 27.11
N LEU A 117 -3.23 35.69 26.78
CA LEU A 117 -2.18 35.70 25.76
C LEU A 117 -2.75 36.11 24.38
N PRO A 118 -2.08 37.01 23.63
CA PRO A 118 -2.52 37.43 22.31
C PRO A 118 -2.25 36.36 21.27
N ILE A 119 -3.19 36.20 20.32
CA ILE A 119 -3.04 35.27 19.19
C ILE A 119 -2.59 36.06 17.97
N VAL A 120 -1.33 35.87 17.60
CA VAL A 120 -0.76 36.47 16.40
C VAL A 120 -1.31 35.73 15.18
N THR A 121 -1.75 36.47 14.16
CA THR A 121 -2.25 35.91 12.91
C THR A 121 -1.49 36.47 11.73
N CYS A 122 -0.80 35.61 11.00
CA CYS A 122 -0.10 35.91 9.76
C CYS A 122 -1.07 35.76 8.58
N ALA A 123 -1.18 36.80 7.76
CA ALA A 123 -2.04 36.84 6.58
C ALA A 123 -1.45 36.13 5.34
N SER A 124 -0.19 35.72 5.41
CA SER A 124 0.55 34.99 4.37
C SER A 124 1.88 34.54 4.96
N LEU A 125 2.17 33.23 4.96
CA LEU A 125 3.49 32.68 5.32
C LEU A 125 3.88 31.64 4.25
N PRO A 126 5.05 31.77 3.58
CA PRO A 126 5.53 30.75 2.65
C PRO A 126 5.61 29.39 3.31
N LYS A 127 5.19 28.34 2.61
CA LYS A 127 5.07 27.00 3.19
C LYS A 127 6.43 26.45 3.64
N ASP A 128 7.48 26.71 2.89
CA ASP A 128 8.83 26.20 3.19
C ASP A 128 9.45 26.92 4.40
N GLU A 129 9.32 28.25 4.50
CA GLU A 129 9.72 29.03 5.68
C GLU A 129 8.96 28.58 6.95
N ALA A 130 7.66 28.30 6.82
CA ALA A 130 6.85 27.77 7.90
C ALA A 130 7.32 26.38 8.35
N LEU A 131 7.63 25.48 7.41
CA LEU A 131 8.11 24.13 7.71
C LEU A 131 9.53 24.12 8.27
N GLU A 132 10.43 24.98 7.78
CA GLU A 132 11.80 25.14 8.29
C GLU A 132 11.82 25.66 9.72
N GLN A 133 10.98 26.65 10.04
CA GLN A 133 10.97 27.29 11.36
C GLN A 133 10.22 26.48 12.43
N TYR A 134 9.22 25.66 12.04
CA TYR A 134 8.26 25.09 12.99
C TYR A 134 7.88 23.61 12.75
N GLY A 135 8.37 22.97 11.69
CA GLY A 135 8.16 21.54 11.41
C GLY A 135 6.78 21.16 10.85
N ASN A 136 6.61 19.88 10.54
CA ASN A 136 5.43 19.34 9.85
C ASN A 136 4.11 19.53 10.60
N GLY A 137 4.16 19.57 11.93
CA GLY A 137 2.99 19.65 12.79
C GLY A 137 2.26 20.98 12.71
N ILE A 138 2.78 22.03 12.07
CA ILE A 138 1.99 23.27 11.84
C ILE A 138 0.75 23.04 10.96
N LEU A 139 0.73 21.95 10.19
CA LEU A 139 -0.34 21.63 9.26
C LEU A 139 -1.26 20.54 9.84
N ASN A 140 -2.57 20.80 9.89
CA ASN A 140 -3.55 19.77 10.22
C ASN A 140 -3.56 18.69 9.12
N GLY A 141 -3.85 17.42 9.46
CA GLY A 141 -3.68 16.27 8.56
C GLY A 141 -4.48 16.28 7.24
N GLY A 142 -5.50 17.14 7.11
CA GLY A 142 -6.20 17.40 5.84
C GLY A 142 -5.69 18.62 5.06
N ILE A 143 -4.98 19.54 5.73
CA ILE A 143 -4.46 20.77 5.14
C ILE A 143 -3.17 20.50 4.38
N LEU A 144 -2.31 19.58 4.88
CA LEU A 144 -1.10 19.07 4.22
C LEU A 144 -1.26 18.76 2.72
N LYS A 145 -2.46 18.38 2.28
CA LYS A 145 -2.76 17.92 0.91
C LYS A 145 -3.39 18.98 -0.01
N GLN A 146 -3.76 20.15 0.52
CA GLN A 146 -4.55 21.15 -0.23
C GLN A 146 -4.20 22.61 0.06
N THR A 147 -3.23 22.94 0.93
CA THR A 147 -2.91 24.36 1.17
C THR A 147 -2.35 25.05 -0.07
N PRO A 148 -2.84 26.26 -0.41
CA PRO A 148 -2.11 27.19 -1.25
C PRO A 148 -0.75 27.51 -0.62
N ASP A 149 0.22 27.83 -1.47
CA ASP A 149 1.46 28.50 -1.08
C ASP A 149 1.41 29.93 -1.64
N PRO A 150 1.61 30.98 -0.83
CA PRO A 150 1.79 30.96 0.63
C PRO A 150 0.52 30.55 1.40
N LEU A 151 0.71 30.09 2.64
CA LEU A 151 -0.35 29.68 3.55
C LEU A 151 -1.26 30.90 3.85
N PRO A 152 -2.57 30.87 3.48
CA PRO A 152 -3.38 32.09 3.40
C PRO A 152 -3.81 32.66 4.76
N PHE A 153 -3.82 31.85 5.82
CA PHE A 153 -4.03 32.28 7.21
C PHE A 153 -3.36 31.29 8.17
N CYS A 154 -2.37 31.75 8.93
CA CYS A 154 -1.78 30.99 10.02
C CYS A 154 -1.89 31.78 11.32
N SER A 155 -2.17 31.10 12.42
CA SER A 155 -2.28 31.76 13.74
C SER A 155 -1.48 31.01 14.79
N TYR A 156 -0.83 31.75 15.68
CA TYR A 156 -0.01 31.20 16.75
C TYR A 156 -0.14 31.96 18.07
N LEU A 157 0.19 31.24 19.14
CA LEU A 157 0.55 31.81 20.44
C LEU A 157 2.08 31.87 20.51
N ASP A 158 2.64 33.01 20.91
CA ASP A 158 4.07 33.28 20.79
C ASP A 158 4.94 32.29 21.57
N GLY A 159 5.87 31.63 20.87
CA GLY A 159 6.66 30.49 21.35
C GLY A 159 5.87 29.31 21.94
N VAL A 160 4.62 29.09 21.51
CA VAL A 160 3.81 27.95 21.92
C VAL A 160 3.51 27.02 20.76
N VAL A 161 2.61 27.43 19.84
CA VAL A 161 2.10 26.61 18.73
C VAL A 161 1.64 27.47 17.56
N LEU A 162 2.03 27.09 16.35
CA LEU A 162 1.48 27.56 15.07
C LEU A 162 0.47 26.54 14.51
N ALA A 163 -0.64 27.02 13.95
CA ALA A 163 -1.57 26.18 13.19
C ALA A 163 -2.34 26.95 12.11
N VAL A 164 -2.90 26.22 11.15
CA VAL A 164 -3.87 26.73 10.17
C VAL A 164 -5.30 26.42 10.68
N PRO A 165 -6.02 27.39 11.26
CA PRO A 165 -7.35 27.14 11.84
C PRO A 165 -8.42 26.99 10.73
N PRO A 166 -9.52 26.25 10.98
CA PRO A 166 -10.60 26.06 10.01
C PRO A 166 -11.49 27.30 9.79
N SER A 167 -11.28 28.35 10.58
CA SER A 167 -11.86 29.69 10.44
C SER A 167 -10.90 30.71 11.07
N ALA A 168 -11.06 32.00 10.77
CA ALA A 168 -10.30 33.05 11.46
C ALA A 168 -10.51 32.94 13.00
N PRO A 169 -9.43 32.91 13.81
CA PRO A 169 -9.54 32.95 15.27
C PRO A 169 -9.73 34.38 15.76
N TYR A 170 -10.14 34.53 17.02
CA TYR A 170 -10.11 35.84 17.69
C TYR A 170 -8.67 36.25 18.04
N ALA A 171 -8.43 37.57 18.08
CA ALA A 171 -7.11 38.15 18.29
C ALA A 171 -6.52 37.95 19.71
N THR A 172 -7.33 37.60 20.71
CA THR A 172 -6.86 37.29 22.08
C THR A 172 -7.66 36.14 22.70
N THR A 173 -7.03 35.44 23.65
CA THR A 173 -7.69 34.39 24.44
C THR A 173 -8.73 34.96 25.42
N GLY A 174 -8.68 36.26 25.73
CA GLY A 174 -9.57 36.97 26.65
C GLY A 174 -11.06 36.98 26.31
N SER A 175 -11.47 36.50 25.14
CA SER A 175 -12.87 36.21 24.79
C SER A 175 -13.40 34.91 25.41
N ILE A 176 -12.52 33.97 25.75
CA ILE A 176 -12.86 32.67 26.34
C ILE A 176 -12.89 32.77 27.86
N LYS A 177 -13.97 32.30 28.47
CA LYS A 177 -14.13 32.15 29.92
C LYS A 177 -13.51 30.85 30.44
N ALA A 178 -13.70 29.76 29.70
CA ALA A 178 -13.15 28.44 30.01
C ALA A 178 -13.12 27.55 28.76
N ILE A 179 -12.18 26.61 28.71
CA ILE A 179 -12.22 25.43 27.83
C ILE A 179 -12.41 24.24 28.74
N VAL A 180 -13.47 23.45 28.54
CA VAL A 180 -13.80 22.29 29.39
C VAL A 180 -13.62 21.01 28.58
N LEU A 181 -12.83 20.09 29.11
CA LEU A 181 -12.68 18.74 28.55
C LEU A 181 -13.88 17.86 28.91
N ASP A 182 -14.46 17.19 27.91
CA ASP A 182 -15.45 16.12 28.14
C ASP A 182 -14.69 14.81 28.38
N LEU A 183 -14.28 14.58 29.63
CA LEU A 183 -13.47 13.42 30.03
C LEU A 183 -14.11 12.07 29.67
N LYS A 184 -15.44 12.00 29.49
CA LYS A 184 -16.16 10.79 29.06
C LYS A 184 -16.01 10.49 27.56
N GLN A 185 -15.56 11.47 26.77
CA GLN A 185 -15.33 11.37 25.33
C GLN A 185 -13.88 11.66 24.91
N CYS A 186 -13.04 12.09 25.86
CA CYS A 186 -11.59 12.03 25.78
C CYS A 186 -11.11 10.59 26.01
N ASN A 187 -10.06 10.16 25.32
CA ASN A 187 -9.46 8.85 25.51
C ASN A 187 -7.99 8.86 25.07
N ILE A 188 -7.15 8.08 25.74
CA ILE A 188 -5.80 7.76 25.30
C ILE A 188 -5.78 6.27 24.98
N SER A 189 -5.56 5.91 23.70
CA SER A 189 -5.47 4.51 23.28
C SER A 189 -4.07 4.18 22.78
N ALA A 190 -3.39 3.24 23.45
CA ALA A 190 -2.18 2.61 22.96
C ALA A 190 -2.49 1.42 22.06
N GLY A 191 -1.75 1.28 20.95
CA GLY A 191 -1.84 0.09 20.10
C GLY A 191 -1.23 -1.15 20.79
N LYS A 192 -1.99 -2.25 20.87
CA LYS A 192 -1.63 -3.49 21.60
C LYS A 192 -0.31 -4.19 21.20
N LYS A 193 0.41 -3.71 20.18
CA LYS A 193 1.73 -4.20 19.74
C LYS A 193 2.61 -3.06 19.19
N ALA A 194 3.15 -2.27 20.12
CA ALA A 194 4.20 -1.24 19.97
C ALA A 194 3.78 0.23 19.71
N ARG A 195 4.14 1.09 20.68
CA ARG A 195 4.64 2.47 20.56
C ARG A 195 3.93 3.42 19.58
N LYS A 196 2.60 3.33 19.48
CA LYS A 196 1.73 4.37 18.93
C LYS A 196 0.62 4.66 19.94
N ALA A 197 0.44 5.93 20.26
CA ALA A 197 -0.61 6.41 21.15
C ALA A 197 -1.48 7.42 20.40
N ASP A 198 -2.79 7.16 20.40
CA ASP A 198 -3.81 8.08 19.88
C ASP A 198 -4.49 8.78 21.04
N ILE A 199 -4.32 10.09 21.16
CA ILE A 199 -5.02 10.93 22.11
C ILE A 199 -6.23 11.54 21.40
N THR A 200 -7.43 11.08 21.72
CA THR A 200 -8.68 11.64 21.21
C THR A 200 -9.30 12.56 22.25
N ILE A 201 -9.71 13.75 21.83
CA ILE A 201 -10.13 14.82 22.74
C ILE A 201 -11.42 15.46 22.28
N LYS A 202 -12.37 15.58 23.20
CA LYS A 202 -13.65 16.27 23.04
C LYS A 202 -13.66 17.44 24.03
N PHE A 203 -13.94 18.64 23.55
CA PHE A 203 -13.93 19.85 24.37
C PHE A 203 -15.10 20.78 24.04
N THR A 204 -15.44 21.64 25.00
CA THR A 204 -16.41 22.72 24.86
C THR A 204 -15.75 24.04 25.28
N VAL A 205 -16.11 25.14 24.61
CA VAL A 205 -15.65 26.49 24.92
C VAL A 205 -16.80 27.29 25.51
N VAL A 206 -16.54 27.98 26.61
CA VAL A 206 -17.44 28.94 27.24
C VAL A 206 -16.92 30.34 26.96
N GLU A 207 -17.72 31.21 26.37
CA GLU A 207 -17.33 32.60 26.05
C GLU A 207 -17.61 33.54 27.23
N LYS A 208 -16.88 34.66 27.35
CA LYS A 208 -17.08 35.62 28.47
C LYS A 208 -18.36 36.45 28.35
N THR A 209 -18.98 36.57 27.18
CA THR A 209 -20.16 37.42 26.95
C THR A 209 -21.12 36.85 25.90
N GLY A 210 -22.31 36.40 26.33
CA GLY A 210 -23.44 36.06 25.43
C GLY A 210 -24.06 34.69 25.71
N ASP A 211 -25.18 34.69 26.45
CA ASP A 211 -26.07 33.55 26.73
C ASP A 211 -25.42 32.23 27.20
N SER A 212 -25.41 32.05 28.52
CA SER A 212 -25.24 30.76 29.17
C SER A 212 -26.37 29.79 28.81
N ASP A 213 -26.09 28.77 28.01
CA ASP A 213 -26.96 27.60 27.90
C ASP A 213 -26.82 26.75 29.19
N PRO A 214 -27.87 26.63 30.02
CA PRO A 214 -27.82 25.87 31.27
C PRO A 214 -27.78 24.35 31.07
N SER A 215 -27.73 23.85 29.82
CA SER A 215 -27.57 22.42 29.51
C SER A 215 -26.12 21.94 29.41
N LEU A 216 -25.14 22.84 29.58
CA LEU A 216 -23.72 22.47 29.63
C LEU A 216 -23.28 22.01 31.03
N PRO A 217 -22.61 20.84 31.16
CA PRO A 217 -22.12 20.37 32.44
C PRO A 217 -21.04 21.32 32.99
N THR A 218 -21.12 21.63 34.29
CA THR A 218 -20.08 22.40 34.97
C THR A 218 -18.85 21.53 35.23
N LEU A 219 -17.70 22.15 35.50
CA LEU A 219 -16.45 21.45 35.80
C LEU A 219 -16.58 20.49 37.01
N ALA A 220 -17.51 20.77 37.93
CA ALA A 220 -17.83 19.89 39.06
C ALA A 220 -18.64 18.65 38.65
N ASP A 221 -19.51 18.76 37.64
CA ASP A 221 -20.35 17.65 37.16
C ASP A 221 -19.52 16.59 36.41
N THR A 222 -18.39 16.98 35.81
CA THR A 222 -17.44 16.06 35.16
C THR A 222 -16.46 15.38 36.12
N LEU A 223 -16.30 15.87 37.36
CA LEU A 223 -15.28 15.40 38.32
C LEU A 223 -15.86 14.67 39.54
N SER A 224 -17.14 14.32 39.54
CA SER A 224 -17.78 13.64 40.67
C SER A 224 -17.59 12.12 40.66
N PHE A 225 -16.61 11.63 41.43
CA PHE A 225 -16.82 10.50 42.36
C PHE A 225 -15.87 10.59 43.56
N GLU A 226 -16.40 10.31 44.76
CA GLU A 226 -15.78 10.68 46.02
C GLU A 226 -14.76 9.64 46.53
N SER A 227 -13.47 10.01 46.60
CA SER A 227 -12.58 9.66 47.73
C SER A 227 -11.21 10.36 47.62
N PHE A 228 -11.07 11.54 48.22
CA PHE A 228 -9.76 12.16 48.50
C PHE A 228 -9.38 11.92 49.96
N SER A 229 -8.48 10.95 50.21
CA SER A 229 -7.65 10.92 51.42
C SER A 229 -6.50 9.92 51.27
N GLU A 230 -5.31 10.40 50.90
CA GLU A 230 -4.16 10.49 51.82
C GLU A 230 -2.93 11.08 51.12
N VAL A 231 -2.02 11.61 51.92
CA VAL A 231 -0.86 12.42 51.55
C VAL A 231 0.02 11.74 50.49
N VAL A 232 0.31 12.45 49.39
CA VAL A 232 1.40 12.06 48.47
C VAL A 232 2.72 12.15 49.23
N THR A 233 3.30 11.00 49.56
CA THR A 233 4.58 10.93 50.26
C THR A 233 5.73 11.30 49.33
N SER A 234 6.86 11.71 49.91
CA SER A 234 8.08 12.07 49.15
C SER A 234 8.62 10.92 48.29
N GLU A 235 8.28 9.67 48.60
CA GLU A 235 8.62 8.50 47.76
C GLU A 235 7.78 8.42 46.48
N GLY A 236 6.52 8.87 46.50
CA GLY A 236 5.68 8.97 45.28
C GLY A 236 6.22 10.00 44.30
N LEU A 237 6.75 11.12 44.80
CA LEU A 237 7.44 12.12 43.98
C LEU A 237 8.83 11.63 43.50
N ALA A 238 9.50 10.75 44.25
CA ALA A 238 10.75 10.14 43.83
C ALA A 238 10.55 9.15 42.67
N SER A 239 9.50 8.32 42.71
CA SER A 239 9.22 7.36 41.61
C SER A 239 8.81 8.05 40.30
N LEU A 240 8.23 9.26 40.38
CA LEU A 240 7.96 10.14 39.24
C LEU A 240 9.21 10.82 38.67
N ARG A 241 10.34 10.82 39.41
CA ARG A 241 11.63 11.33 38.92
C ARG A 241 12.52 10.27 38.28
N GLU A 242 12.34 9.00 38.63
CA GLU A 242 13.06 7.88 38.00
C GLU A 242 12.36 7.36 36.73
N ASN A 243 11.04 7.48 36.62
CA ASN A 243 10.30 7.18 35.40
C ASN A 243 10.21 8.43 34.48
N LYS A 244 10.55 8.28 33.19
CA LYS A 244 10.90 9.39 32.28
C LYS A 244 9.72 10.22 31.72
N ILE A 245 8.73 10.57 32.54
CA ILE A 245 7.71 11.57 32.18
C ILE A 245 8.20 12.93 32.70
N ARG A 246 8.91 13.69 31.86
CA ARG A 246 9.49 14.97 32.26
C ARG A 246 8.42 16.05 32.48
N MET A 247 8.17 16.36 33.75
CA MET A 247 7.82 17.71 34.20
C MET A 247 8.50 17.99 35.55
N ASP A 248 9.03 19.19 35.70
CA ASP A 248 9.12 19.92 36.99
C ASP A 248 8.84 21.40 36.62
N GLU A 249 7.56 21.68 36.32
CA GLU A 249 6.88 22.98 36.16
C GLU A 249 7.44 24.03 35.15
N GLY A 250 8.53 23.73 34.44
CA GLY A 250 9.08 24.60 33.41
C GLY A 250 10.07 23.89 32.47
N ARG A 251 10.57 24.55 31.43
CA ARG A 251 10.66 26.01 31.27
C ARG A 251 10.49 26.41 29.80
N LEU A 252 10.07 27.67 29.59
CA LEU A 252 10.14 28.44 28.34
C LEU A 252 9.01 28.23 27.32
N LEU A 253 7.83 28.77 27.65
CA LEU A 253 7.02 29.47 26.64
C LEU A 253 7.77 30.78 26.29
N VAL A 254 8.77 30.65 25.41
CA VAL A 254 9.81 31.66 25.07
C VAL A 254 10.80 31.98 26.20
N ALA A 255 12.08 31.63 26.03
CA ALA A 255 13.15 32.41 26.66
C ALA A 255 13.37 33.67 25.83
N ALA A 256 13.23 34.83 26.46
CA ALA A 256 13.67 36.07 25.87
C ALA A 256 15.17 35.98 25.52
N SER A 257 15.49 36.30 24.26
CA SER A 257 16.73 36.92 23.80
C SER A 257 18.09 36.29 24.19
N VAL A 258 18.75 35.68 23.18
CA VAL A 258 20.19 35.75 22.81
C VAL A 258 21.27 35.41 23.86
N GLU A 259 22.13 34.40 23.58
CA GLU A 259 23.59 34.59 23.35
C GLU A 259 24.43 33.27 23.28
N ALA A 260 25.22 33.17 22.20
CA ALA A 260 26.63 32.76 22.12
C ALA A 260 27.16 31.31 22.45
N THR A 261 27.77 30.73 21.40
CA THR A 261 29.13 30.10 21.33
C THR A 261 29.42 28.62 21.67
N THR A 262 29.83 27.89 20.61
CA THR A 262 31.04 27.02 20.43
C THR A 262 31.19 25.62 21.06
N ASP A 263 31.34 24.65 20.14
CA ASP A 263 32.50 23.72 19.96
C ASP A 263 32.55 22.23 20.42
N GLU A 264 33.09 21.43 19.48
CA GLU A 264 33.87 20.18 19.54
C GLU A 264 33.32 18.84 20.12
N ALA A 265 32.82 18.00 19.19
CA ALA A 265 33.42 16.74 18.70
C ALA A 265 34.04 15.66 19.66
N LYS A 266 33.58 14.39 19.48
CA LYS A 266 34.37 13.14 19.19
C LYS A 266 33.89 11.83 19.88
N HIS A 267 34.06 10.71 19.15
CA HIS A 267 34.13 9.29 19.60
C HIS A 267 32.84 8.65 20.17
N VAL A 268 32.55 7.34 20.00
CA VAL A 268 33.24 6.23 19.28
C VAL A 268 32.23 5.18 18.76
N GLU A 269 32.73 4.24 17.96
CA GLU A 269 32.05 3.16 17.23
C GLU A 269 31.28 2.10 18.07
N ALA A 270 30.57 1.23 17.31
CA ALA A 270 30.27 -0.19 17.58
C ALA A 270 29.02 -0.57 18.40
N ALA A 271 27.96 -0.95 17.68
CA ALA A 271 27.11 -2.11 18.01
C ALA A 271 26.26 -2.55 16.79
N ASN A 272 26.77 -3.51 16.00
CA ASN A 272 25.97 -4.27 15.03
C ASN A 272 25.35 -5.49 15.72
N ALA A 273 24.02 -5.62 15.72
CA ALA A 273 23.31 -6.87 16.01
C ALA A 273 21.89 -6.83 15.36
N PRO A 274 21.40 -7.91 14.72
CA PRO A 274 20.19 -7.88 13.91
C PRO A 274 18.88 -8.32 14.62
N GLY A 275 17.75 -7.79 14.13
CA GLY A 275 16.36 -8.14 14.54
C GLY A 275 15.72 -7.09 15.48
N LYS A 276 14.40 -6.81 15.49
CA LYS A 276 13.20 -7.29 14.77
C LYS A 276 12.10 -6.20 14.90
N ASP A 277 11.17 -5.91 13.98
CA ASP A 277 10.83 -6.46 12.64
C ASP A 277 10.27 -5.33 11.76
N GLU A 278 10.30 -5.50 10.42
CA GLU A 278 9.62 -4.59 9.48
C GLU A 278 8.15 -5.01 9.25
N ASP A 279 7.23 -4.04 9.30
CA ASP A 279 5.81 -4.28 8.99
C ASP A 279 5.66 -4.64 7.50
N MET A 280 5.17 -5.85 7.22
CA MET A 280 4.92 -6.34 5.86
C MET A 280 3.96 -5.43 5.08
N VAL A 281 4.45 -4.81 3.99
CA VAL A 281 3.65 -4.03 3.03
C VAL A 281 3.61 -4.76 1.70
N VAL A 282 2.41 -5.01 1.18
CA VAL A 282 2.23 -5.53 -0.19
C VAL A 282 1.10 -4.75 -0.87
N THR A 283 1.47 -3.96 -1.87
CA THR A 283 0.56 -3.22 -2.76
C THR A 283 0.98 -3.45 -4.22
N ALA A 284 0.19 -2.95 -5.17
CA ALA A 284 0.54 -2.96 -6.58
C ALA A 284 1.84 -2.19 -6.92
N TYR A 285 2.31 -1.30 -6.03
CA TYR A 285 3.42 -0.38 -6.29
C TYR A 285 4.63 -0.60 -5.37
N GLU A 286 4.41 -1.15 -4.17
CA GLU A 286 5.42 -1.32 -3.12
C GLU A 286 5.30 -2.70 -2.47
N VAL A 287 6.44 -3.36 -2.25
CA VAL A 287 6.57 -4.63 -1.53
C VAL A 287 7.79 -4.54 -0.60
N SER A 288 7.58 -4.56 0.70
CA SER A 288 8.62 -4.39 1.74
C SER A 288 8.32 -5.24 3.00
N GLY A 289 9.36 -5.50 3.80
CA GLY A 289 9.33 -6.39 4.97
C GLY A 289 9.33 -7.90 4.64
N ASP A 290 9.23 -8.72 5.69
CA ASP A 290 9.16 -10.19 5.60
C ASP A 290 7.77 -10.66 5.17
N ILE A 291 7.70 -11.39 4.05
CA ILE A 291 6.44 -11.66 3.34
C ILE A 291 5.80 -12.97 3.83
N ASP A 292 4.88 -12.86 4.79
CA ASP A 292 4.02 -13.97 5.19
C ASP A 292 2.91 -14.20 4.14
N TYR A 293 3.22 -15.07 3.18
CA TYR A 293 2.30 -15.48 2.11
C TYR A 293 0.97 -16.08 2.62
N THR A 294 0.93 -16.66 3.82
CA THR A 294 -0.31 -17.22 4.40
C THR A 294 -1.20 -16.09 4.94
N LYS A 295 -0.62 -15.10 5.63
CA LYS A 295 -1.35 -13.88 6.01
C LYS A 295 -1.86 -13.12 4.78
N LEU A 296 -1.04 -13.00 3.75
CA LEU A 296 -1.39 -12.29 2.51
C LEU A 296 -2.59 -12.94 1.79
N VAL A 297 -2.63 -14.26 1.69
CA VAL A 297 -3.79 -15.00 1.13
C VAL A 297 -5.07 -14.74 1.93
N ASN A 298 -4.98 -14.70 3.26
CA ASN A 298 -6.12 -14.38 4.12
C ASN A 298 -6.57 -12.92 4.00
N GLN A 299 -5.64 -11.96 3.94
CA GLN A 299 -5.93 -10.52 3.77
C GLN A 299 -6.57 -10.21 2.41
N PHE A 300 -6.03 -10.80 1.34
CA PHE A 300 -6.56 -10.61 -0.01
C PHE A 300 -7.80 -11.48 -0.25
N GLY A 301 -7.99 -12.54 0.52
CA GLY A 301 -9.11 -13.49 0.41
C GLY A 301 -9.00 -14.36 -0.85
N SER A 302 -7.78 -14.75 -1.23
CA SER A 302 -7.52 -15.77 -2.26
C SER A 302 -7.54 -17.17 -1.63
N THR A 303 -7.23 -18.23 -2.40
CA THR A 303 -7.26 -19.62 -1.92
C THR A 303 -5.91 -20.28 -2.16
N MET A 304 -5.38 -21.02 -1.19
CA MET A 304 -4.15 -21.81 -1.37
C MET A 304 -4.35 -22.90 -2.42
N ILE A 305 -3.33 -23.18 -3.21
CA ILE A 305 -3.31 -24.34 -4.11
C ILE A 305 -3.07 -25.60 -3.26
N ASP A 306 -4.04 -26.51 -3.24
CA ASP A 306 -3.98 -27.77 -2.49
C ASP A 306 -3.65 -28.97 -3.40
N ASP A 307 -3.39 -30.13 -2.78
CA ASP A 307 -3.10 -31.39 -3.49
C ASP A 307 -4.23 -31.83 -4.43
N ALA A 308 -5.48 -31.48 -4.12
CA ALA A 308 -6.64 -31.85 -4.94
C ALA A 308 -6.65 -31.03 -6.24
N LEU A 309 -6.45 -29.72 -6.15
CA LEU A 309 -6.30 -28.84 -7.29
C LEU A 309 -5.03 -29.17 -8.09
N MET A 310 -3.91 -29.48 -7.43
CA MET A 310 -2.67 -29.91 -8.10
C MET A 310 -2.87 -31.17 -8.94
N LYS A 311 -3.57 -32.19 -8.41
CA LYS A 311 -3.96 -33.39 -9.18
C LYS A 311 -4.87 -33.03 -10.35
N ARG A 312 -5.82 -32.11 -10.17
CA ARG A 312 -6.76 -31.69 -11.21
C ARG A 312 -6.07 -30.89 -12.34
N ILE A 313 -5.17 -29.97 -12.01
CA ILE A 313 -4.31 -29.27 -12.99
C ILE A 313 -3.45 -30.29 -13.74
N THR A 314 -2.85 -31.26 -13.03
CA THR A 314 -2.03 -32.32 -13.64
C THR A 314 -2.84 -33.14 -14.65
N ALA A 315 -4.08 -33.52 -14.33
CA ALA A 315 -4.96 -34.27 -15.22
C ALA A 315 -5.33 -33.51 -16.51
N HIS A 316 -5.47 -32.18 -16.43
CA HIS A 316 -5.80 -31.32 -17.58
C HIS A 316 -4.59 -30.79 -18.36
N THR A 317 -3.36 -31.03 -17.88
CA THR A 317 -2.12 -30.58 -18.53
C THR A 317 -1.27 -31.77 -18.94
N VAL A 318 -0.51 -32.35 -18.01
CA VAL A 318 0.33 -33.54 -18.22
C VAL A 318 -0.51 -34.74 -18.65
N GLY A 319 -1.68 -34.94 -18.04
CA GLY A 319 -2.63 -36.00 -18.38
C GLY A 319 -3.25 -35.88 -19.77
N LYS A 320 -3.10 -34.73 -20.44
CA LYS A 320 -3.48 -34.52 -21.85
C LYS A 320 -2.31 -34.70 -22.82
N GLY A 321 -1.10 -34.98 -22.33
CA GLY A 321 0.09 -35.23 -23.14
C GLY A 321 0.69 -34.01 -23.85
N LYS A 322 0.19 -32.79 -23.59
CA LYS A 322 0.71 -31.55 -24.19
C LYS A 322 2.04 -31.10 -23.57
N VAL A 323 2.29 -31.45 -22.31
CA VAL A 323 3.54 -31.17 -21.58
C VAL A 323 3.99 -32.40 -20.79
N ALA A 324 5.31 -32.65 -20.72
CA ALA A 324 5.86 -33.87 -20.12
C ALA A 324 5.82 -33.89 -18.57
N LYS A 325 5.93 -32.72 -17.93
CA LYS A 325 5.90 -32.57 -16.47
C LYS A 325 5.12 -31.32 -16.04
N LEU A 326 4.53 -31.38 -14.84
CA LEU A 326 3.90 -30.22 -14.19
C LEU A 326 4.98 -29.16 -13.92
N HIS A 327 4.70 -27.87 -14.11
CA HIS A 327 5.73 -26.84 -13.97
C HIS A 327 6.40 -26.85 -12.58
N ARG A 328 7.72 -26.65 -12.52
CA ARG A 328 8.49 -26.66 -11.26
C ARG A 328 7.97 -25.66 -10.24
N PHE A 329 7.48 -24.51 -10.69
CA PHE A 329 6.86 -23.51 -9.81
C PHE A 329 5.58 -23.98 -9.11
N LEU A 330 4.83 -24.92 -9.69
CA LEU A 330 3.69 -25.55 -9.00
C LEU A 330 4.20 -26.61 -8.03
N ARG A 331 5.10 -27.50 -8.48
CA ARG A 331 5.68 -28.58 -7.65
C ARG A 331 6.36 -28.05 -6.39
N ARG A 332 7.00 -26.88 -6.48
CA ARG A 332 7.77 -26.22 -5.40
C ARG A 332 6.98 -25.13 -4.65
N GLY A 333 5.68 -24.98 -4.91
CA GLY A 333 4.84 -23.98 -4.22
C GLY A 333 5.32 -22.53 -4.40
N ILE A 334 5.86 -22.20 -5.58
CA ILE A 334 6.20 -20.83 -6.00
C ILE A 334 4.94 -20.14 -6.54
N TYR A 335 4.19 -20.81 -7.41
CA TYR A 335 2.77 -20.52 -7.61
C TYR A 335 2.01 -21.26 -6.51
N PHE A 336 1.34 -20.50 -5.64
CA PHE A 336 0.92 -20.99 -4.32
C PHE A 336 -0.53 -20.67 -3.94
N SER A 337 -1.13 -19.66 -4.57
CA SER A 337 -2.53 -19.30 -4.38
C SER A 337 -3.24 -19.00 -5.70
N HIS A 338 -4.57 -19.00 -5.67
CA HIS A 338 -5.41 -18.87 -6.85
C HIS A 338 -6.76 -18.20 -6.53
N ARG A 339 -7.53 -17.90 -7.58
CA ARG A 339 -8.96 -17.59 -7.52
C ARG A 339 -9.71 -18.35 -8.61
N ASP A 340 -10.82 -18.98 -8.24
CA ASP A 340 -11.75 -19.69 -9.13
C ASP A 340 -11.12 -20.75 -10.07
N MET A 341 -9.87 -21.17 -9.84
CA MET A 341 -9.18 -22.17 -10.69
C MET A 341 -9.97 -23.48 -10.83
N ASN A 342 -10.64 -23.95 -9.76
CA ASN A 342 -11.55 -25.10 -9.87
C ASN A 342 -12.72 -24.84 -10.83
N ALA A 343 -13.35 -23.66 -10.78
CA ALA A 343 -14.45 -23.30 -11.68
C ALA A 343 -13.96 -23.07 -13.12
N LEU A 344 -12.72 -22.61 -13.31
CA LEU A 344 -12.07 -22.56 -14.62
C LEU A 344 -11.89 -23.98 -15.20
N LEU A 345 -11.38 -24.92 -14.40
CA LEU A 345 -11.26 -26.33 -14.80
C LEU A 345 -12.65 -26.94 -15.11
N ASP A 346 -13.69 -26.61 -14.33
CA ASP A 346 -15.09 -26.99 -14.66
C ASP A 346 -15.57 -26.42 -16.01
N CYS A 347 -15.03 -25.28 -16.47
CA CYS A 347 -15.36 -24.67 -17.76
C CYS A 347 -14.61 -25.35 -18.91
N ILE A 348 -13.32 -25.67 -18.70
CA ILE A 348 -12.50 -26.44 -19.65
C ILE A 348 -13.08 -27.85 -19.85
N GLU A 349 -13.52 -28.51 -18.77
CA GLU A 349 -14.20 -29.81 -18.82
C GLU A 349 -15.50 -29.80 -19.64
N LYS A 350 -16.15 -28.62 -19.76
CA LYS A 350 -17.35 -28.40 -20.59
C LYS A 350 -17.02 -27.94 -22.02
N GLY A 351 -15.74 -27.86 -22.38
CA GLY A 351 -15.29 -27.39 -23.70
C GLY A 351 -15.53 -25.90 -23.94
N LEU A 352 -15.63 -25.07 -22.89
CA LEU A 352 -15.69 -23.62 -23.06
C LEU A 352 -14.29 -23.09 -23.48
N PRO A 353 -14.23 -22.15 -24.43
CA PRO A 353 -12.95 -21.58 -24.84
C PRO A 353 -12.29 -20.83 -23.68
N MET A 354 -10.96 -20.86 -23.64
CA MET A 354 -10.14 -20.20 -22.62
C MET A 354 -9.03 -19.41 -23.29
N TYR A 355 -8.64 -18.30 -22.68
CA TYR A 355 -7.41 -17.58 -23.02
C TYR A 355 -6.64 -17.17 -21.76
N LEU A 356 -5.35 -16.91 -21.94
CA LEU A 356 -4.45 -16.38 -20.93
C LEU A 356 -4.33 -14.86 -21.08
N TYR A 357 -4.20 -14.15 -19.97
CA TYR A 357 -3.83 -12.74 -19.95
C TYR A 357 -2.77 -12.50 -18.89
N THR A 358 -1.66 -11.86 -19.26
CA THR A 358 -0.68 -11.32 -18.32
C THR A 358 -0.17 -9.97 -18.82
N GLY A 359 0.72 -9.30 -18.09
CA GLY A 359 1.20 -7.98 -18.47
C GLY A 359 2.52 -7.56 -17.86
N ARG A 360 3.10 -6.51 -18.43
CA ARG A 360 4.38 -5.91 -18.04
C ARG A 360 4.31 -4.40 -18.20
N GLY A 361 4.56 -3.66 -17.13
CA GLY A 361 4.80 -2.22 -17.25
C GLY A 361 6.25 -1.92 -17.62
N PRO A 362 6.55 -1.38 -18.81
CA PRO A 362 7.91 -1.18 -19.31
C PRO A 362 8.60 -0.04 -18.56
N SER A 363 9.57 -0.38 -17.70
CA SER A 363 10.22 0.56 -16.76
C SER A 363 11.72 0.74 -16.96
N SER A 364 12.33 -0.05 -17.86
CA SER A 364 13.78 -0.17 -18.07
C SER A 364 14.03 -0.78 -19.45
N LEU A 365 15.20 -0.53 -20.04
CA LEU A 365 15.59 -1.07 -21.36
C LEU A 365 15.68 -2.60 -21.38
N SER A 366 16.04 -3.22 -20.27
CA SER A 366 16.05 -4.68 -20.10
C SER A 366 15.14 -5.10 -18.95
N MET A 367 14.53 -6.28 -19.09
CA MET A 367 13.98 -7.03 -17.97
C MET A 367 15.09 -7.63 -17.08
N HIS A 368 14.71 -8.15 -15.91
CA HIS A 368 15.60 -8.89 -15.01
C HIS A 368 14.98 -10.26 -14.70
N ILE A 369 15.75 -11.18 -14.11
CA ILE A 369 15.33 -12.57 -13.83
C ILE A 369 13.98 -12.63 -13.10
N GLY A 370 13.73 -11.74 -12.12
CA GLY A 370 12.44 -11.68 -11.43
C GLY A 370 11.23 -11.41 -12.34
N HIS A 371 11.41 -10.71 -13.47
CA HIS A 371 10.35 -10.51 -14.47
C HIS A 371 10.11 -11.75 -15.35
N LEU A 372 11.07 -12.67 -15.49
CA LEU A 372 10.87 -13.90 -16.26
C LEU A 372 9.95 -14.90 -15.54
N ILE A 373 9.83 -14.85 -14.21
CA ILE A 373 9.07 -15.84 -13.43
C ILE A 373 7.60 -15.94 -13.91
N PRO A 374 6.83 -14.85 -14.10
CA PRO A 374 5.48 -14.94 -14.66
C PRO A 374 5.47 -15.38 -16.13
N PHE A 375 6.40 -14.91 -16.97
CA PHE A 375 6.41 -15.24 -18.40
C PHE A 375 6.77 -16.71 -18.66
N LEU A 376 7.77 -17.26 -17.99
CA LEU A 376 8.13 -18.69 -18.09
C LEU A 376 6.95 -19.59 -17.70
N PHE A 377 6.19 -19.22 -16.67
CA PHE A 377 5.00 -19.96 -16.28
C PHE A 377 3.84 -19.78 -17.26
N THR A 378 3.63 -18.57 -17.76
CA THR A 378 2.60 -18.28 -18.77
C THR A 378 2.86 -19.03 -20.06
N LYS A 379 4.13 -19.16 -20.47
CA LYS A 379 4.58 -19.96 -21.61
C LYS A 379 4.24 -21.44 -21.39
N TRP A 380 4.59 -21.99 -20.21
CA TRP A 380 4.19 -23.36 -19.88
C TRP A 380 2.66 -23.54 -19.84
N LEU A 381 1.89 -22.57 -19.35
CA LEU A 381 0.42 -22.62 -19.38
C LEU A 381 -0.12 -22.61 -20.82
N GLN A 382 0.46 -21.80 -21.72
CA GLN A 382 0.12 -21.76 -23.13
C GLN A 382 0.37 -23.12 -23.79
N ASP A 383 1.54 -23.73 -23.58
CA ASP A 383 1.85 -25.08 -24.08
C ASP A 383 0.88 -26.12 -23.50
N ALA A 384 0.68 -26.09 -22.18
CA ALA A 384 -0.03 -27.12 -21.42
C ALA A 384 -1.54 -27.16 -21.70
N PHE A 385 -2.17 -25.99 -21.91
CA PHE A 385 -3.59 -25.89 -22.25
C PHE A 385 -3.84 -25.67 -23.75
N ASN A 386 -2.81 -25.37 -24.57
CA ASN A 386 -2.91 -25.04 -25.99
C ASN A 386 -3.86 -23.86 -26.29
N VAL A 387 -3.74 -22.77 -25.52
CA VAL A 387 -4.69 -21.64 -25.53
C VAL A 387 -4.06 -20.33 -26.05
N PRO A 388 -4.87 -19.39 -26.59
CA PRO A 388 -4.43 -18.04 -26.90
C PRO A 388 -3.94 -17.27 -25.67
N LEU A 389 -3.02 -16.33 -25.88
CA LEU A 389 -2.44 -15.44 -24.88
C LEU A 389 -2.48 -13.99 -25.36
N VAL A 390 -2.96 -13.10 -24.50
CA VAL A 390 -2.81 -11.64 -24.67
C VAL A 390 -1.83 -11.09 -23.62
N VAL A 391 -0.91 -10.22 -24.04
CA VAL A 391 0.10 -9.61 -23.16
C VAL A 391 0.02 -8.10 -23.24
N GLN A 392 -0.35 -7.46 -22.13
CA GLN A 392 -0.45 -6.01 -22.02
C GLN A 392 0.89 -5.38 -21.68
N LEU A 393 1.28 -4.33 -22.40
CA LEU A 393 2.43 -3.47 -22.11
C LEU A 393 1.93 -2.10 -21.67
N THR A 394 1.98 -1.85 -20.36
CA THR A 394 1.36 -0.68 -19.70
C THR A 394 2.27 0.55 -19.75
N ASP A 395 2.60 1.01 -20.96
CA ASP A 395 3.38 2.24 -21.19
C ASP A 395 2.65 3.50 -20.72
N ASP A 396 1.33 3.55 -20.89
CA ASP A 396 0.47 4.59 -20.35
C ASP A 396 0.57 4.67 -18.81
N GLU A 397 0.51 3.55 -18.09
CA GLU A 397 0.74 3.47 -16.64
C GLU A 397 2.10 4.04 -16.27
N LYS A 398 3.16 3.63 -16.97
CA LYS A 398 4.53 4.03 -16.60
C LYS A 398 4.75 5.51 -16.85
N PHE A 399 4.16 6.10 -17.89
CA PHE A 399 4.08 7.55 -18.03
C PHE A 399 3.21 8.20 -16.93
N LEU A 400 2.01 7.69 -16.65
CA LEU A 400 1.12 8.25 -15.62
C LEU A 400 1.71 8.22 -14.20
N PHE A 401 2.62 7.28 -13.92
CA PHE A 401 3.27 7.10 -12.61
C PHE A 401 4.67 7.69 -12.49
N LYS A 402 5.48 7.67 -13.55
CA LYS A 402 6.90 8.09 -13.55
C LYS A 402 7.25 9.09 -14.66
N GLY A 403 6.29 9.46 -15.50
CA GLY A 403 6.48 10.47 -16.54
C GLY A 403 6.79 11.85 -15.97
N LYS A 404 7.46 12.66 -16.79
CA LYS A 404 7.87 14.02 -16.46
C LYS A 404 7.43 14.96 -17.57
N TYR A 405 7.16 16.20 -17.18
CA TYR A 405 6.99 17.34 -18.07
C TYR A 405 8.19 18.26 -17.86
N ASP A 406 8.87 18.58 -18.94
CA ASP A 406 9.91 19.58 -19.05
C ASP A 406 9.38 20.76 -19.88
N HIS A 407 9.87 21.97 -19.59
CA HIS A 407 9.42 23.18 -20.27
C HIS A 407 9.98 23.30 -21.69
N ASP A 408 11.21 22.84 -21.90
CA ASP A 408 11.97 23.04 -23.13
C ASP A 408 11.99 21.77 -24.00
N GLU A 409 11.97 20.57 -23.38
CA GLU A 409 11.95 19.27 -24.07
C GLU A 409 10.55 18.64 -24.21
N GLY A 410 9.55 19.14 -23.49
CA GLY A 410 8.18 18.61 -23.51
C GLY A 410 7.97 17.42 -22.56
N ASP A 411 7.23 16.39 -22.97
CA ASP A 411 7.00 15.19 -22.15
C ASP A 411 7.82 13.98 -22.62
N ASN A 412 7.98 13.00 -21.74
CA ASN A 412 8.70 11.76 -22.03
C ASN A 412 7.80 10.54 -22.30
N LEU A 413 6.58 10.71 -22.82
CA LEU A 413 5.68 9.61 -23.18
C LEU A 413 6.32 8.66 -24.21
N ASN A 414 6.97 9.22 -25.24
CA ASN A 414 7.66 8.46 -26.29
C ASN A 414 8.85 7.63 -25.76
N HIS A 415 9.41 7.96 -24.59
CA HIS A 415 10.39 7.12 -23.93
C HIS A 415 9.75 5.81 -23.44
N TYR A 416 8.58 5.86 -22.80
CA TYR A 416 7.88 4.64 -22.38
C TYR A 416 7.40 3.80 -23.57
N ALA A 417 6.95 4.43 -24.65
CA ALA A 417 6.63 3.74 -25.90
C ALA A 417 7.84 3.03 -26.55
N SER A 418 9.06 3.58 -26.43
CA SER A 418 10.26 2.85 -26.91
C SER A 418 10.68 1.73 -25.95
N LEU A 419 10.51 1.89 -24.63
CA LEU A 419 10.69 0.80 -23.67
C LEU A 419 9.72 -0.37 -23.89
N THR A 420 8.49 -0.12 -24.37
CA THR A 420 7.53 -1.14 -24.81
C THR A 420 8.14 -2.07 -25.85
N ILE A 421 8.79 -1.53 -26.88
CA ILE A 421 9.43 -2.32 -27.94
C ILE A 421 10.58 -3.17 -27.40
N GLU A 422 11.43 -2.61 -26.52
CA GLU A 422 12.51 -3.38 -25.88
C GLU A 422 12.01 -4.51 -24.97
N ASN A 423 10.97 -4.25 -24.16
CA ASN A 423 10.38 -5.25 -23.27
C ASN A 423 9.58 -6.30 -24.07
N ALA A 424 9.00 -5.93 -25.21
CA ALA A 424 8.38 -6.87 -26.14
C ALA A 424 9.40 -7.87 -26.71
N ARG A 425 10.62 -7.43 -27.07
CA ARG A 425 11.69 -8.37 -27.49
C ARG A 425 12.05 -9.37 -26.39
N ASP A 426 12.15 -8.93 -25.13
CA ASP A 426 12.39 -9.83 -23.99
C ASP A 426 11.25 -10.84 -23.80
N ILE A 427 9.99 -10.40 -23.94
CA ILE A 427 8.82 -11.29 -23.81
C ILE A 427 8.80 -12.32 -24.94
N ILE A 428 9.04 -11.91 -26.19
CA ILE A 428 9.09 -12.81 -27.35
C ILE A 428 10.23 -13.83 -27.21
N ALA A 429 11.40 -13.41 -26.71
CA ALA A 429 12.56 -14.29 -26.47
C ALA A 429 12.28 -15.44 -25.47
N CYS A 430 11.23 -15.33 -24.64
CA CYS A 430 10.75 -16.41 -23.77
C CYS A 430 10.19 -17.61 -24.56
N GLY A 431 9.98 -17.49 -25.87
CA GLY A 431 9.59 -18.59 -26.76
C GLY A 431 8.10 -18.94 -26.74
N PHE A 432 7.24 -17.93 -26.64
CA PHE A 432 5.79 -18.07 -26.85
C PHE A 432 5.46 -18.53 -28.29
N ASP A 433 4.24 -19.03 -28.50
CA ASP A 433 3.73 -19.38 -29.82
C ASP A 433 3.19 -18.13 -30.54
N TYR A 434 3.81 -17.74 -31.67
CA TYR A 434 3.39 -16.57 -32.45
C TYR A 434 1.94 -16.65 -32.91
N ASP A 435 1.46 -17.82 -33.33
CA ASP A 435 0.11 -17.98 -33.87
C ASP A 435 -0.96 -17.93 -32.76
N LYS A 436 -0.54 -18.00 -31.49
CA LYS A 436 -1.40 -17.94 -30.30
C LYS A 436 -1.12 -16.76 -29.37
N THR A 437 -0.30 -15.78 -29.76
CA THR A 437 0.15 -14.72 -28.83
C THR A 437 0.07 -13.31 -29.41
N PHE A 438 -0.64 -12.42 -28.71
CA PHE A 438 -0.79 -11.01 -29.09
C PHE A 438 -0.23 -10.12 -27.98
N LEU A 439 0.83 -9.37 -28.30
CA LEU A 439 1.36 -8.32 -27.43
C LEU A 439 0.67 -7.00 -27.80
N PHE A 440 0.45 -6.09 -26.86
CA PHE A 440 -0.05 -4.76 -27.20
C PHE A 440 0.44 -3.68 -26.25
N SER A 441 0.80 -2.53 -26.82
CA SER A 441 0.92 -1.25 -26.11
C SER A 441 -0.47 -0.79 -25.70
N ASP A 442 -0.60 -0.24 -24.50
CA ASP A 442 -1.85 0.43 -24.12
C ASP A 442 -2.04 1.71 -24.93
N LEU A 443 -0.98 2.49 -25.19
CA LEU A 443 -1.06 3.69 -26.04
C LEU A 443 -1.60 3.40 -27.45
N ASP A 444 -1.24 2.26 -28.05
CA ASP A 444 -1.73 1.87 -29.38
C ASP A 444 -3.11 1.17 -29.34
N TYR A 445 -3.37 0.32 -28.34
CA TYR A 445 -4.52 -0.60 -28.35
C TYR A 445 -5.73 -0.14 -27.53
N VAL A 446 -5.57 0.81 -26.58
CA VAL A 446 -6.66 1.31 -25.73
C VAL A 446 -7.91 1.70 -26.53
N GLY A 447 -7.74 2.27 -27.73
CA GLY A 447 -8.86 2.62 -28.62
C GLY A 447 -9.80 1.45 -28.94
N THR A 448 -9.28 0.23 -29.08
CA THR A 448 -10.07 -0.98 -29.35
C THR A 448 -10.84 -1.44 -28.11
N MET A 449 -10.19 -1.44 -26.95
CA MET A 449 -10.77 -1.92 -25.69
C MET A 449 -11.54 -0.84 -24.89
N TYR A 450 -11.51 0.42 -25.34
CA TYR A 450 -12.17 1.58 -24.73
C TYR A 450 -13.64 1.34 -24.32
N PRO A 451 -14.49 0.63 -25.10
CA PRO A 451 -15.85 0.32 -24.67
C PRO A 451 -15.95 -0.46 -23.36
N ASN A 452 -14.98 -1.34 -23.05
CA ASN A 452 -14.92 -2.06 -21.78
C ASN A 452 -14.34 -1.19 -20.66
N ILE A 453 -13.30 -0.41 -20.95
CA ILE A 453 -12.73 0.57 -20.00
C ILE A 453 -13.83 1.52 -19.49
N VAL A 454 -14.64 2.10 -20.39
CA VAL A 454 -15.77 2.99 -20.03
C VAL A 454 -16.84 2.29 -19.18
N ARG A 455 -17.16 1.02 -19.46
CA ARG A 455 -18.09 0.22 -18.65
C ARG A 455 -17.54 -0.03 -17.24
N ILE A 456 -16.23 -0.25 -17.10
CA ILE A 456 -15.56 -0.47 -15.83
C ILE A 456 -15.49 0.84 -15.03
N TRP A 457 -15.09 1.97 -15.64
CA TRP A 457 -15.18 3.31 -15.02
C TRP A 457 -16.60 3.67 -14.56
N LYS A 458 -17.63 3.22 -15.28
CA LYS A 458 -19.02 3.42 -14.86
C LYS A 458 -19.42 2.55 -13.67
N ALA A 459 -18.74 1.41 -13.46
CA ALA A 459 -19.08 0.41 -12.45
C ALA A 459 -18.27 0.55 -11.14
N VAL A 460 -17.08 1.14 -11.20
CA VAL A 460 -16.17 1.36 -10.06
C VAL A 460 -16.28 2.82 -9.58
N THR A 461 -16.28 3.05 -8.26
CA THR A 461 -16.30 4.42 -7.70
C THR A 461 -14.90 4.87 -7.32
N THR A 462 -14.63 6.18 -7.30
CA THR A 462 -13.36 6.74 -6.80
C THR A 462 -13.05 6.28 -5.38
N ASN A 463 -14.05 6.22 -4.48
CA ASN A 463 -13.88 5.66 -3.13
C ASN A 463 -13.42 4.19 -3.15
N THR A 464 -13.87 3.39 -4.13
CA THR A 464 -13.42 2.01 -4.32
C THR A 464 -11.95 1.98 -4.74
N VAL A 465 -11.57 2.79 -5.74
CA VAL A 465 -10.17 2.87 -6.21
C VAL A 465 -9.25 3.35 -5.09
N ASN A 466 -9.60 4.44 -4.41
CA ASN A 466 -8.83 5.00 -3.29
C ASN A 466 -8.66 3.98 -2.14
N GLY A 467 -9.70 3.20 -1.83
CA GLY A 467 -9.63 2.17 -0.79
C GLY A 467 -8.82 0.92 -1.16
N ILE A 468 -8.62 0.65 -2.46
CA ILE A 468 -7.85 -0.50 -2.95
C ILE A 468 -6.38 -0.12 -3.23
N PHE A 469 -6.14 1.06 -3.80
CA PHE A 469 -4.83 1.49 -4.31
C PHE A 469 -4.19 2.63 -3.49
N GLY A 470 -4.85 3.11 -2.43
CA GLY A 470 -4.30 4.12 -1.52
C GLY A 470 -4.30 5.56 -2.02
N PHE A 471 -4.94 5.86 -3.17
CA PHE A 471 -5.01 7.23 -3.70
C PHE A 471 -5.77 8.16 -2.74
N ASP A 472 -5.20 9.35 -2.52
CA ASP A 472 -5.64 10.29 -1.48
C ASP A 472 -6.22 11.61 -2.03
N GLY A 473 -6.39 11.70 -3.36
CA GLY A 473 -6.85 12.90 -4.07
C GLY A 473 -5.74 13.79 -4.62
N SER A 474 -4.46 13.55 -4.29
CA SER A 474 -3.31 14.24 -4.92
C SER A 474 -2.89 13.60 -6.26
N SER A 475 -3.27 12.34 -6.47
CA SER A 475 -2.94 11.59 -7.69
C SER A 475 -3.65 12.17 -8.92
N ASN A 476 -2.93 12.26 -10.04
CA ASN A 476 -3.51 12.70 -11.32
C ASN A 476 -4.69 11.79 -11.74
N ILE A 477 -5.62 12.34 -12.52
CA ILE A 477 -6.84 11.63 -12.92
C ILE A 477 -6.56 10.34 -13.70
N GLY A 478 -5.42 10.26 -14.40
CA GLY A 478 -4.98 9.07 -15.11
C GLY A 478 -4.66 7.91 -14.15
N LYS A 479 -3.92 8.15 -13.06
CA LYS A 479 -3.66 7.12 -12.02
C LYS A 479 -4.95 6.53 -11.45
N ILE A 480 -5.94 7.38 -11.18
CA ILE A 480 -7.24 6.99 -10.63
C ILE A 480 -8.07 6.21 -11.67
N ALA A 481 -7.92 6.52 -12.95
CA ALA A 481 -8.60 5.87 -14.05
C ALA A 481 -7.93 4.56 -14.51
N PHE A 482 -6.60 4.46 -14.43
CA PHE A 482 -5.79 3.37 -14.96
C PHE A 482 -6.24 1.95 -14.56
N PRO A 483 -6.73 1.66 -13.33
CA PRO A 483 -7.19 0.32 -12.97
C PRO A 483 -8.26 -0.28 -13.90
N ALA A 484 -9.01 0.55 -14.65
CA ALA A 484 -9.93 0.04 -15.68
C ALA A 484 -9.24 -0.40 -16.97
N VAL A 485 -8.08 0.18 -17.30
CA VAL A 485 -7.22 -0.20 -18.44
C VAL A 485 -6.62 -1.57 -18.19
N GLN A 486 -6.06 -1.83 -17.01
CA GLN A 486 -5.57 -3.16 -16.62
C GLN A 486 -6.71 -4.19 -16.40
N ALA A 487 -7.91 -3.74 -16.04
CA ALA A 487 -9.07 -4.63 -15.91
C ALA A 487 -9.65 -5.08 -17.27
N ALA A 488 -9.61 -4.23 -18.31
CA ALA A 488 -10.30 -4.48 -19.58
C ALA A 488 -9.83 -5.75 -20.33
N PRO A 489 -8.53 -6.12 -20.37
CA PRO A 489 -8.06 -7.37 -20.97
C PRO A 489 -8.60 -8.66 -20.33
N SER A 490 -9.18 -8.57 -19.11
CA SER A 490 -9.86 -9.71 -18.46
C SER A 490 -11.17 -10.12 -19.14
N PHE A 491 -11.62 -9.39 -20.16
CA PHE A 491 -12.84 -9.68 -20.94
C PHE A 491 -12.50 -9.85 -22.42
N ALA A 492 -12.82 -11.01 -23.00
CA ALA A 492 -12.50 -11.33 -24.40
C ALA A 492 -13.08 -10.32 -25.42
N SER A 493 -14.16 -9.62 -25.07
CA SER A 493 -14.74 -8.55 -25.91
C SER A 493 -13.91 -7.26 -26.00
N SER A 494 -12.80 -7.17 -25.28
CA SER A 494 -11.74 -6.19 -25.52
C SER A 494 -10.90 -6.53 -26.76
N PHE A 495 -11.03 -7.76 -27.27
CA PHE A 495 -10.25 -8.35 -28.36
C PHE A 495 -11.15 -8.82 -29.53
N PRO A 496 -11.95 -7.92 -30.16
CA PRO A 496 -12.95 -8.30 -31.17
C PRO A 496 -12.36 -8.98 -32.41
N THR A 497 -11.16 -8.54 -32.84
CA THR A 497 -10.40 -9.15 -33.95
C THR A 497 -9.50 -10.28 -33.45
N VAL A 498 -8.87 -10.06 -32.30
CA VAL A 498 -7.76 -10.90 -31.80
C VAL A 498 -8.27 -12.21 -31.18
N LEU A 499 -9.45 -12.22 -30.55
CA LEU A 499 -10.09 -13.43 -30.03
C LEU A 499 -11.42 -13.75 -30.75
N GLU A 500 -11.70 -13.11 -31.89
CA GLU A 500 -12.96 -13.24 -32.67
C GLU A 500 -14.25 -13.03 -31.80
N GLU A 501 -14.19 -12.28 -30.70
CA GLU A 501 -15.23 -12.19 -29.66
C GLU A 501 -15.89 -10.79 -29.52
N PRO A 502 -16.46 -10.19 -30.59
CA PRO A 502 -16.91 -8.79 -30.59
C PRO A 502 -18.15 -8.49 -29.73
N ASN A 503 -18.82 -9.51 -29.17
CA ASN A 503 -20.09 -9.32 -28.44
C ASN A 503 -19.97 -9.74 -26.95
N PRO A 504 -19.84 -8.78 -26.01
CA PRO A 504 -19.76 -9.07 -24.58
C PRO A 504 -20.94 -9.89 -24.04
N LEU A 505 -22.13 -9.77 -24.63
CA LEU A 505 -23.32 -10.48 -24.15
C LEU A 505 -23.43 -11.93 -24.67
N LYS A 506 -22.51 -12.36 -25.55
CA LYS A 506 -22.50 -13.72 -26.12
C LYS A 506 -21.21 -14.50 -25.86
N THR A 507 -20.10 -13.82 -25.55
CA THR A 507 -18.81 -14.46 -25.33
C THR A 507 -18.86 -15.59 -24.30
N LYS A 508 -18.12 -16.66 -24.60
CA LYS A 508 -17.93 -17.84 -23.73
C LYS A 508 -16.50 -18.00 -23.25
N ALA A 509 -15.59 -17.17 -23.76
CA ALA A 509 -14.16 -17.22 -23.47
C ALA A 509 -13.86 -16.86 -22.01
N VAL A 510 -13.37 -17.83 -21.24
CA VAL A 510 -12.93 -17.63 -19.85
C VAL A 510 -11.46 -17.21 -19.78
N CYS A 511 -11.15 -16.26 -18.91
CA CYS A 511 -9.79 -15.71 -18.74
C CYS A 511 -9.08 -16.35 -17.53
N LEU A 512 -7.81 -16.74 -17.69
CA LEU A 512 -6.89 -17.05 -16.59
C LEU A 512 -5.72 -16.05 -16.58
N ILE A 513 -5.44 -15.49 -15.40
CA ILE A 513 -4.38 -14.50 -15.19
C ILE A 513 -3.28 -15.09 -14.30
N PRO A 514 -2.14 -15.51 -14.88
CA PRO A 514 -0.90 -15.75 -14.13
C PRO A 514 -0.19 -14.42 -13.83
N CYS A 515 -0.02 -14.12 -12.55
CA CYS A 515 0.68 -12.91 -12.08
C CYS A 515 1.40 -13.15 -10.74
N ALA A 516 2.18 -12.16 -10.29
CA ALA A 516 2.59 -12.08 -8.88
C ALA A 516 1.43 -11.53 -8.03
N ILE A 517 1.42 -11.87 -6.74
CA ILE A 517 0.28 -11.58 -5.85
C ILE A 517 0.03 -10.07 -5.61
N ASP A 518 1.02 -9.21 -5.83
CA ASP A 518 0.87 -7.74 -5.81
C ASP A 518 -0.14 -7.20 -6.84
N GLN A 519 -0.44 -7.96 -7.90
CA GLN A 519 -1.41 -7.58 -8.94
C GLN A 519 -2.85 -7.99 -8.60
N ASP A 520 -3.08 -8.81 -7.57
CA ASP A 520 -4.43 -9.23 -7.14
C ASP A 520 -5.41 -8.07 -6.87
N PRO A 521 -5.02 -6.90 -6.32
CA PRO A 521 -5.93 -5.77 -6.11
C PRO A 521 -6.69 -5.30 -7.38
N TYR A 522 -6.02 -5.25 -8.54
CA TYR A 522 -6.65 -4.93 -9.82
C TYR A 522 -7.71 -5.96 -10.22
N PHE A 523 -7.41 -7.24 -10.03
CA PHE A 523 -8.28 -8.31 -10.49
C PHE A 523 -9.37 -8.66 -9.49
N ARG A 524 -9.17 -8.39 -8.19
CA ARG A 524 -10.22 -8.34 -7.18
C ARG A 524 -11.29 -7.30 -7.54
N MET A 525 -10.86 -6.06 -7.84
CA MET A 525 -11.76 -5.01 -8.35
C MET A 525 -12.48 -5.44 -9.64
N THR A 526 -11.75 -6.04 -10.58
CA THR A 526 -12.29 -6.55 -11.86
C THR A 526 -13.38 -7.58 -11.64
N ARG A 527 -13.15 -8.57 -10.76
CA ARG A 527 -14.10 -9.65 -10.42
C ARG A 527 -15.38 -9.15 -9.76
N ASP A 528 -15.33 -8.05 -9.02
CA ASP A 528 -16.52 -7.45 -8.40
C ASP A 528 -17.45 -6.80 -9.43
N VAL A 529 -16.92 -6.23 -10.51
CA VAL A 529 -17.72 -5.60 -11.59
C VAL A 529 -18.02 -6.51 -12.78
N ALA A 530 -17.26 -7.60 -12.95
CA ALA A 530 -17.28 -8.51 -14.10
C ALA A 530 -18.67 -8.96 -14.59
N HIS A 531 -19.59 -9.24 -13.67
CA HIS A 531 -20.97 -9.65 -13.98
C HIS A 531 -21.79 -8.59 -14.76
N LYS A 532 -21.29 -7.35 -14.89
CA LYS A 532 -21.88 -6.27 -15.68
C LYS A 532 -21.28 -6.18 -17.10
N LEU A 533 -20.17 -6.88 -17.36
CA LEU A 533 -19.41 -6.83 -18.60
C LEU A 533 -19.75 -7.97 -19.56
N VAL A 534 -20.41 -9.04 -19.10
CA VAL A 534 -20.72 -10.23 -19.90
C VAL A 534 -22.19 -10.67 -19.82
N GLY A 535 -22.58 -11.61 -20.68
CA GLY A 535 -23.86 -12.33 -20.60
C GLY A 535 -24.00 -13.16 -19.32
N LYS A 536 -25.25 -13.30 -18.82
CA LYS A 536 -25.57 -14.07 -17.59
C LYS A 536 -25.23 -15.57 -17.68
N ASP A 537 -25.07 -16.07 -18.89
CA ASP A 537 -24.80 -17.45 -19.28
C ASP A 537 -23.31 -17.68 -19.61
N HIS A 538 -22.43 -16.76 -19.19
CA HIS A 538 -20.97 -16.92 -19.22
C HIS A 538 -20.50 -17.83 -18.07
N GLY A 539 -19.63 -18.81 -18.35
CA GLY A 539 -19.24 -19.88 -17.40
C GLY A 539 -18.77 -19.40 -16.02
N LEU A 540 -17.97 -18.31 -15.97
CA LEU A 540 -17.50 -17.68 -14.74
C LEU A 540 -18.22 -16.37 -14.35
N ASN A 541 -19.37 -16.04 -14.96
CA ASN A 541 -20.05 -14.74 -14.78
C ASN A 541 -19.09 -13.53 -14.98
N GLY A 542 -18.24 -13.64 -16.01
CA GLY A 542 -17.21 -12.68 -16.40
C GLY A 542 -15.97 -12.63 -15.53
N LYS A 543 -15.94 -13.34 -14.39
CA LYS A 543 -14.81 -13.25 -13.45
C LYS A 543 -13.57 -13.90 -14.05
N PRO A 544 -12.43 -13.21 -14.16
CA PRO A 544 -11.16 -13.87 -14.45
C PRO A 544 -10.81 -14.82 -13.30
N ALA A 545 -10.31 -16.00 -13.66
CA ALA A 545 -9.57 -16.86 -12.74
C ALA A 545 -8.14 -16.33 -12.58
N LEU A 546 -7.53 -16.59 -11.43
CA LEU A 546 -6.17 -16.13 -11.13
C LEU A 546 -5.31 -17.25 -10.56
N ILE A 547 -4.01 -17.15 -10.80
CA ILE A 547 -2.99 -17.99 -10.16
C ILE A 547 -1.78 -17.11 -9.84
N HIS A 548 -1.35 -17.10 -8.57
CA HIS A 548 -0.40 -16.14 -8.04
C HIS A 548 0.94 -16.77 -7.66
N CYS A 549 2.05 -16.14 -8.08
CA CYS A 549 3.38 -16.48 -7.60
C CYS A 549 3.82 -15.65 -6.40
N LYS A 550 4.75 -16.24 -5.65
CA LYS A 550 5.63 -15.55 -4.69
C LYS A 550 6.49 -14.51 -5.43
N PHE A 551 7.04 -13.56 -4.68
CA PHE A 551 8.03 -12.62 -5.22
C PHE A 551 9.38 -13.32 -5.42
N PHE A 552 10.13 -12.85 -6.41
CA PHE A 552 11.52 -13.25 -6.61
C PHE A 552 12.41 -12.34 -5.73
N PRO A 553 13.20 -12.91 -4.80
CA PRO A 553 13.92 -12.13 -3.81
C PRO A 553 15.07 -11.32 -4.44
N PRO A 554 15.37 -10.11 -3.92
CA PRO A 554 16.54 -9.34 -4.34
C PRO A 554 17.85 -10.03 -3.96
N LEU A 555 18.98 -9.59 -4.51
CA LEU A 555 20.29 -10.16 -4.19
C LEU A 555 20.66 -9.98 -2.70
N GLN A 556 20.31 -8.83 -2.11
CA GLN A 556 20.71 -8.41 -0.77
C GLN A 556 20.05 -9.20 0.37
N GLY A 557 19.00 -9.98 0.10
CA GLY A 557 18.31 -10.76 1.14
C GLY A 557 16.97 -11.34 0.69
N ALA A 558 16.40 -12.20 1.55
CA ALA A 558 15.13 -12.88 1.30
C ALA A 558 13.88 -11.97 1.38
N ALA A 559 14.00 -10.78 1.98
CA ALA A 559 12.90 -9.83 2.20
C ALA A 559 12.68 -8.91 0.99
N GLY A 560 11.43 -8.47 0.78
CA GLY A 560 11.07 -7.56 -0.31
C GLY A 560 11.02 -8.20 -1.71
N LYS A 561 11.17 -7.35 -2.74
CA LYS A 561 11.01 -7.70 -4.17
C LYS A 561 12.16 -7.09 -4.97
N MET A 562 12.78 -7.88 -5.85
CA MET A 562 13.78 -7.38 -6.81
C MET A 562 13.23 -6.19 -7.64
N SER A 563 14.00 -5.10 -7.71
CA SER A 563 13.62 -3.87 -8.41
C SER A 563 14.66 -3.48 -9.46
N SER A 564 14.18 -2.98 -10.61
CA SER A 564 15.05 -2.41 -11.66
C SER A 564 15.59 -1.00 -11.32
N SER A 565 15.46 -0.55 -10.07
CA SER A 565 15.94 0.76 -9.60
C SER A 565 17.27 0.70 -8.85
N ASP A 566 17.79 -0.49 -8.57
CA ASP A 566 19.13 -0.71 -8.02
C ASP A 566 19.80 -1.83 -8.83
N ASP A 567 20.79 -1.44 -9.63
CA ASP A 567 21.53 -2.34 -10.53
C ASP A 567 22.31 -3.44 -9.80
N ASN A 568 22.59 -3.25 -8.50
CA ASN A 568 23.23 -4.25 -7.66
C ASN A 568 22.23 -5.23 -7.03
N SER A 569 20.92 -4.94 -7.08
CA SER A 569 19.86 -5.81 -6.54
C SER A 569 19.35 -6.88 -7.50
N ALA A 570 19.66 -6.74 -8.79
CA ALA A 570 19.09 -7.53 -9.88
C ALA A 570 20.15 -8.08 -10.84
N ILE A 571 19.89 -9.28 -11.37
CA ILE A 571 20.52 -9.79 -12.59
C ILE A 571 19.63 -9.42 -13.78
N PHE A 572 20.13 -8.59 -14.70
CA PHE A 572 19.41 -8.21 -15.92
C PHE A 572 19.62 -9.24 -17.03
N LEU A 573 18.71 -9.26 -18.00
CA LEU A 573 18.82 -10.16 -19.16
C LEU A 573 19.88 -9.69 -20.18
N THR A 574 20.44 -8.50 -19.97
CA THR A 574 21.58 -7.95 -20.71
C THR A 574 22.92 -8.09 -19.98
N ASP A 575 22.96 -8.56 -18.73
CA ASP A 575 24.22 -8.73 -18.00
C ASP A 575 25.14 -9.74 -18.73
N THR A 576 26.46 -9.47 -18.75
CA THR A 576 27.45 -10.44 -19.27
C THR A 576 27.70 -11.59 -18.29
N PRO A 577 28.30 -12.72 -18.71
CA PRO A 577 28.66 -13.81 -17.81
C PRO A 577 29.50 -13.36 -16.60
N GLU A 578 30.42 -12.42 -16.81
CA GLU A 578 31.28 -11.83 -15.78
C GLU A 578 30.49 -10.92 -14.82
N GLU A 579 29.52 -10.16 -15.33
CA GLU A 579 28.65 -9.33 -14.50
C GLU A 579 27.72 -10.17 -13.62
N ILE A 580 27.17 -11.27 -14.18
CA ILE A 580 26.39 -12.27 -13.43
C ILE A 580 27.24 -12.86 -12.31
N GLU A 581 28.45 -13.36 -12.64
CA GLU A 581 29.37 -13.94 -11.67
C GLU A 581 29.72 -12.95 -10.56
N ARG A 582 30.06 -11.70 -10.92
CA ARG A 582 30.39 -10.63 -9.98
C ARG A 582 29.22 -10.32 -9.05
N LYS A 583 28.05 -10.02 -9.60
CA LYS A 583 26.85 -9.68 -8.82
C LYS A 583 26.44 -10.80 -7.86
N ILE A 584 26.51 -12.07 -8.28
CA ILE A 584 26.21 -13.20 -7.38
C ILE A 584 27.30 -13.33 -6.29
N LYS A 585 28.59 -13.20 -6.62
CA LYS A 585 29.66 -13.30 -5.62
C LYS A 585 29.61 -12.19 -4.58
N GLU A 586 29.48 -10.94 -5.03
CA GLU A 586 29.53 -9.74 -4.20
C GLU A 586 28.22 -9.46 -3.44
N ASN A 587 27.07 -9.57 -4.12
CA ASN A 587 25.81 -9.04 -3.58
C ASN A 587 24.83 -10.10 -3.06
N ALA A 588 24.90 -11.36 -3.53
CA ALA A 588 23.95 -12.39 -3.10
C ALA A 588 24.17 -12.77 -1.61
N PHE A 589 23.17 -12.53 -0.76
CA PHE A 589 23.23 -12.83 0.67
C PHE A 589 23.39 -14.34 0.93
N SER A 590 24.25 -14.67 1.91
CA SER A 590 24.61 -16.03 2.31
C SER A 590 23.92 -16.44 3.60
N GLY A 591 23.24 -17.58 3.58
CA GLY A 591 22.77 -18.27 4.79
C GLY A 591 23.81 -19.22 5.41
N GLY A 592 24.97 -19.39 4.76
CA GLY A 592 26.11 -20.16 5.27
C GLY A 592 26.98 -19.39 6.26
N GLN A 593 27.83 -20.13 6.99
CA GLN A 593 28.63 -19.63 8.12
C GLN A 593 29.91 -18.89 7.67
N GLU A 594 30.40 -17.99 8.53
CA GLU A 594 31.61 -17.17 8.28
C GLU A 594 32.90 -17.97 8.05
N THR A 595 33.02 -19.15 8.66
CA THR A 595 34.22 -19.99 8.57
C THR A 595 33.89 -21.40 8.11
N LYS A 596 34.84 -22.01 7.39
CA LYS A 596 34.75 -23.41 6.96
C LYS A 596 34.35 -24.35 8.11
N LYS A 597 34.99 -24.21 9.27
CA LYS A 597 34.75 -25.07 10.42
C LYS A 597 33.30 -24.94 10.94
N LEU A 598 32.81 -23.71 11.10
CA LEU A 598 31.42 -23.48 11.50
C LEU A 598 30.44 -24.01 10.46
N GLN A 599 30.74 -23.87 9.17
CA GLN A 599 29.92 -24.41 8.10
C GLN A 599 29.83 -25.94 8.20
N GLU A 600 30.95 -26.65 8.41
CA GLU A 600 30.98 -28.11 8.60
C GLU A 600 30.31 -28.58 9.91
N GLU A 601 30.21 -27.73 10.93
CA GLU A 601 29.60 -28.06 12.24
C GLU A 601 28.10 -27.71 12.34
N LEU A 602 27.64 -26.64 11.68
CA LEU A 602 26.30 -26.06 11.84
C LEU A 602 25.45 -26.05 10.55
N GLY A 603 26.08 -26.18 9.37
CA GLY A 603 25.42 -26.04 8.08
C GLY A 603 24.94 -24.61 7.78
N ALA A 604 24.24 -24.47 6.64
CA ALA A 604 23.65 -23.20 6.20
C ALA A 604 22.14 -23.13 6.44
N ASN A 605 21.64 -21.93 6.73
CA ASN A 605 20.21 -21.66 6.76
C ASN A 605 19.67 -21.40 5.34
N LEU A 606 19.03 -22.41 4.77
CA LEU A 606 18.46 -22.39 3.42
C LEU A 606 17.30 -21.40 3.25
N ASP A 607 16.58 -21.06 4.33
CA ASP A 607 15.42 -20.18 4.27
C ASP A 607 15.81 -18.71 4.03
N ILE A 608 17.06 -18.33 4.32
CA ILE A 608 17.59 -16.97 4.12
C ILE A 608 18.66 -16.88 3.02
N ASP A 609 19.22 -18.01 2.56
CA ASP A 609 20.24 -18.01 1.52
C ASP A 609 19.65 -17.70 0.14
N VAL A 610 19.98 -16.52 -0.39
CA VAL A 610 19.45 -16.05 -1.67
C VAL A 610 19.88 -16.95 -2.83
N SER A 611 21.06 -17.57 -2.75
CA SER A 611 21.59 -18.40 -3.84
C SER A 611 20.82 -19.72 -3.96
N TYR A 612 20.56 -20.38 -2.84
CA TYR A 612 19.71 -21.56 -2.77
C TYR A 612 18.25 -21.24 -3.10
N GLN A 613 17.72 -20.12 -2.59
CA GLN A 613 16.39 -19.65 -2.96
C GLN A 613 16.26 -19.49 -4.48
N TRP A 614 17.20 -18.82 -5.16
CA TRP A 614 17.16 -18.64 -6.61
C TRP A 614 17.28 -19.97 -7.37
N LEU A 615 18.11 -20.91 -6.92
CA LEU A 615 18.14 -22.28 -7.47
C LEU A 615 16.77 -22.97 -7.38
N SER A 616 15.99 -22.74 -6.31
CA SER A 616 14.62 -23.27 -6.20
C SER A 616 13.65 -22.73 -7.27
N PHE A 617 13.92 -21.56 -7.84
CA PHE A 617 13.19 -21.04 -9.01
C PHE A 617 13.82 -21.48 -10.34
N LEU A 618 15.15 -21.55 -10.46
CA LEU A 618 15.82 -21.62 -11.77
C LEU A 618 16.27 -23.03 -12.16
N LEU A 619 16.70 -23.86 -11.22
CA LEU A 619 17.16 -25.21 -11.50
C LEU A 619 15.99 -26.12 -11.90
N GLU A 620 16.07 -26.84 -13.02
CA GLU A 620 14.95 -27.65 -13.54
C GLU A 620 14.75 -29.01 -12.85
N ASP A 621 15.83 -29.54 -12.28
CA ASP A 621 15.90 -30.83 -11.60
C ASP A 621 15.52 -30.68 -10.12
N ASP A 622 14.63 -31.54 -9.62
CA ASP A 622 14.19 -31.54 -8.22
C ASP A 622 15.11 -32.38 -7.32
N ASP A 623 15.70 -33.45 -7.86
CA ASP A 623 16.60 -34.34 -7.12
C ASP A 623 17.96 -33.67 -6.92
N GLU A 624 18.47 -32.95 -7.93
CA GLU A 624 19.68 -32.13 -7.79
C GLU A 624 19.47 -30.98 -6.79
N LEU A 625 18.32 -30.29 -6.83
CA LEU A 625 17.99 -29.25 -5.85
C LEU A 625 17.93 -29.81 -4.42
N ALA A 626 17.31 -30.97 -4.24
CA ALA A 626 17.22 -31.64 -2.94
C ALA A 626 18.61 -32.09 -2.42
N ALA A 627 19.49 -32.55 -3.31
CA ALA A 627 20.87 -32.88 -2.98
C ALA A 627 21.66 -31.62 -2.54
N ILE A 628 21.58 -30.53 -3.31
CA ILE A 628 22.22 -29.24 -2.95
C ILE A 628 21.72 -28.75 -1.59
N GLY A 629 20.41 -28.79 -1.35
CA GLY A 629 19.82 -28.35 -0.07
C GLY A 629 20.28 -29.20 1.11
N LYS A 630 20.31 -30.53 0.96
CA LYS A 630 20.81 -31.45 1.99
C LYS A 630 22.29 -31.20 2.30
N ASP A 631 23.13 -31.10 1.29
CA ASP A 631 24.57 -30.93 1.43
C ASP A 631 24.89 -29.57 2.08
N TYR A 632 24.35 -28.48 1.54
CA TYR A 632 24.60 -27.13 2.05
C TYR A 632 23.98 -26.91 3.44
N GLY A 633 22.76 -27.39 3.66
CA GLY A 633 22.06 -27.31 4.95
C GLY A 633 22.70 -28.17 6.05
N SER A 634 23.48 -29.20 5.70
CA SER A 634 24.26 -30.00 6.65
C SER A 634 25.73 -29.60 6.76
N GLY A 635 26.22 -28.71 5.89
CA GLY A 635 27.64 -28.37 5.84
C GLY A 635 28.53 -29.51 5.33
N SER A 636 27.97 -30.48 4.61
CA SER A 636 28.67 -31.70 4.20
C SER A 636 28.39 -32.08 2.73
N GLY A 637 29.04 -33.13 2.23
CA GLY A 637 28.83 -33.60 0.85
C GLY A 637 29.52 -32.75 -0.22
N GLU A 638 28.95 -32.74 -1.42
CA GLU A 638 29.50 -31.99 -2.55
C GLU A 638 29.26 -30.49 -2.38
N TYR A 639 28.02 -30.07 -2.12
CA TYR A 639 27.61 -28.66 -2.06
C TYR A 639 27.74 -28.03 -0.66
N TRP A 640 28.69 -28.51 0.14
CA TRP A 640 28.85 -28.16 1.56
C TRP A 640 29.05 -26.66 1.88
N SER A 641 29.46 -25.82 0.91
CA SER A 641 29.82 -24.42 1.12
C SER A 641 29.13 -23.43 0.18
N THR A 642 28.93 -22.21 0.66
CA THR A 642 28.31 -21.08 -0.06
C THR A 642 28.96 -20.84 -1.42
N GLY A 643 30.29 -20.93 -1.51
CA GLY A 643 31.01 -20.73 -2.77
C GLY A 643 30.62 -21.72 -3.87
N LYS A 644 30.31 -22.98 -3.50
CA LYS A 644 29.83 -24.00 -4.45
C LYS A 644 28.38 -23.79 -4.86
N VAL A 645 27.51 -23.41 -3.91
CA VAL A 645 26.10 -23.11 -4.22
C VAL A 645 25.99 -21.87 -5.11
N LYS A 646 26.79 -20.83 -4.84
CA LYS A 646 26.94 -19.66 -5.72
C LYS A 646 27.45 -20.05 -7.11
N ALA A 647 28.47 -20.91 -7.21
CA ALA A 647 28.98 -21.38 -8.51
C ALA A 647 27.88 -22.08 -9.33
N LYS A 648 27.15 -23.03 -8.74
CA LYS A 648 26.03 -23.70 -9.42
C LYS A 648 24.92 -22.74 -9.85
N LEU A 649 24.62 -21.70 -9.06
CA LEU A 649 23.68 -20.67 -9.46
C LEU A 649 24.21 -19.82 -10.63
N ILE A 650 25.50 -19.48 -10.63
CA ILE A 650 26.15 -18.75 -11.72
C ILE A 650 26.05 -19.55 -13.02
N ASP A 651 26.37 -20.85 -13.00
CA ASP A 651 26.25 -21.73 -14.18
C ASP A 651 24.82 -21.70 -14.77
N VAL A 652 23.81 -21.88 -13.91
CA VAL A 652 22.39 -21.86 -14.28
C VAL A 652 21.94 -20.50 -14.84
N LEU A 653 22.41 -19.40 -14.22
CA LEU A 653 22.09 -18.04 -14.69
C LEU A 653 22.77 -17.71 -16.01
N GLN A 654 24.05 -18.04 -16.18
CA GLN A 654 24.79 -17.82 -17.42
C GLN A 654 24.17 -18.61 -18.57
N GLU A 655 23.80 -19.88 -18.36
CA GLU A 655 23.11 -20.68 -19.39
C GLU A 655 21.73 -20.09 -19.75
N LEU A 656 20.93 -19.67 -18.76
CA LEU A 656 19.61 -19.07 -18.98
C LEU A 656 19.70 -17.74 -19.73
N VAL A 657 20.57 -16.84 -19.28
CA VAL A 657 20.74 -15.50 -19.86
C VAL A 657 21.35 -15.58 -21.25
N ALA A 658 22.35 -16.44 -21.48
CA ALA A 658 22.93 -16.64 -22.81
C ALA A 658 21.89 -17.14 -23.83
N LYS A 659 21.04 -18.11 -23.47
CA LYS A 659 19.93 -18.59 -24.33
C LYS A 659 18.91 -17.49 -24.60
N HIS A 660 18.54 -16.71 -23.59
CA HIS A 660 17.65 -15.55 -23.76
C HIS A 660 18.25 -14.52 -24.73
N GLN A 661 19.53 -14.17 -24.56
CA GLN A 661 20.24 -13.25 -25.43
C GLN A 661 20.34 -13.78 -26.88
N GLU A 662 20.62 -15.07 -27.08
CA GLU A 662 20.64 -15.72 -28.39
C GLU A 662 19.28 -15.61 -29.11
N HIS A 663 18.18 -15.85 -28.38
CA HIS A 663 16.84 -15.67 -28.91
C HIS A 663 16.54 -14.20 -29.21
N ARG A 664 16.81 -13.31 -28.24
CA ARG A 664 16.56 -11.86 -28.35
C ARG A 664 17.27 -11.22 -29.53
N ALA A 665 18.51 -11.64 -29.82
CA ALA A 665 19.32 -11.13 -30.93
C ALA A 665 18.71 -11.43 -32.33
N ARG A 666 17.76 -12.37 -32.43
CA ARG A 666 17.06 -12.70 -33.68
C ARG A 666 15.80 -11.85 -33.92
N ILE A 667 15.37 -11.07 -32.94
CA ILE A 667 14.08 -10.35 -32.95
C ILE A 667 14.30 -8.91 -33.45
N THR A 668 13.82 -8.63 -34.66
CA THR A 668 13.87 -7.29 -35.25
C THR A 668 12.66 -6.45 -34.85
N ASP A 669 12.72 -5.14 -35.06
CA ASP A 669 11.59 -4.22 -34.88
C ASP A 669 10.36 -4.65 -35.70
N ASP A 670 10.58 -5.11 -36.93
CA ASP A 670 9.50 -5.62 -37.80
C ASP A 670 8.90 -6.91 -37.26
N GLU A 671 9.70 -7.76 -36.59
CA GLU A 671 9.18 -8.92 -35.89
C GLU A 671 8.31 -8.48 -34.70
N VAL A 672 8.78 -7.57 -33.83
CA VAL A 672 7.97 -7.02 -32.73
C VAL A 672 6.64 -6.44 -33.25
N ARG A 673 6.66 -5.69 -34.35
CA ARG A 673 5.46 -5.13 -34.99
C ARG A 673 4.46 -6.20 -35.39
N LYS A 674 4.88 -7.33 -35.98
CA LYS A 674 4.00 -8.46 -36.31
C LYS A 674 3.35 -9.07 -35.07
N TRP A 675 4.11 -9.23 -33.99
CA TRP A 675 3.58 -9.77 -32.73
C TRP A 675 2.53 -8.84 -32.11
N MET A 676 2.68 -7.54 -32.33
CA MET A 676 1.75 -6.47 -31.91
C MET A 676 0.66 -6.13 -32.94
N GLU A 677 0.64 -6.78 -34.11
CA GLU A 677 -0.38 -6.56 -35.13
C GLU A 677 -1.69 -7.29 -34.77
N GLN A 678 -2.82 -6.60 -34.94
CA GLN A 678 -4.15 -7.15 -34.69
C GLN A 678 -4.51 -8.25 -35.70
N ARG A 679 -4.30 -9.50 -35.30
CA ARG A 679 -4.62 -10.72 -36.09
C ARG A 679 -5.38 -11.72 -35.23
N SER A 680 -6.07 -12.68 -35.85
CA SER A 680 -6.78 -13.72 -35.10
C SER A 680 -5.80 -14.63 -34.35
N ILE A 681 -6.00 -14.68 -33.03
CA ILE A 681 -5.51 -15.61 -32.01
C ILE A 681 -5.76 -17.10 -32.21
N LEU A 682 -6.82 -17.37 -32.97
CA LEU A 682 -7.56 -18.62 -32.85
C LEU A 682 -7.08 -19.59 -33.92
N VAL A 683 -6.03 -20.34 -33.60
CA VAL A 683 -5.60 -21.48 -34.38
C VAL A 683 -6.76 -22.48 -34.47
N LYS A 684 -7.35 -22.57 -35.66
CA LYS A 684 -8.43 -23.52 -36.00
C LYS A 684 -7.79 -24.88 -36.23
N GLU A 685 -8.04 -25.82 -35.30
CA GLU A 685 -7.62 -27.25 -35.40
C GLU A 685 -8.29 -27.96 -36.58
#